data_AF-A0A2R6E2T6-F1
#
_entry.id   AF-A0A2R6E2T6-F1
#
_cell.length_a   1.000
_cell.length_b   1.000
_cell.length_c   1.000
_cell.angle_alpha   90.00
_cell.angle_beta   90.00
_cell.angle_gamma   90.00
#
_symmetry.space_group_name_H-M   'P 1'
#
loop_
_entity.id
_entity.type
_entity.pdbx_description
1 polymer ?
#
loop_
_entity_poly.entity_id
_entity_poly.type
_entity_poly.pdbx_seq_one_letter_code
_entity_poly.pdbx_strand_id
1 'polypeptide(L)'
;MADGRLDAVVHGADELVVGPAGEGPAPATDGSPPDPGDVLDVRTDAAVAVVDGAVAAVGPTDDVTDRYPPADAATAVDADGRAVVPGFVDSHTHAVFAGDRADEFAAKCRGATYQEILDEGGGILRTVRATRAADEQTLLDRLLGHLDAVLAGGTTTVEVKSGYGLDVETELTLLSAIERADAVHPVDVVPTFMGAHAVPEDRSTGAYVDRVVDEQLPAVADQGVAAFCDVFCEEDVFSVAQSLRVLEAGTDQGLAPKVHAEEFVRLGGARLAADLGAVSADHLLHADDADVAALRDADVVPVMLPGTAFGLGSDYADARAVRDAGAPLAVATDFNPNCYAPRMGFAATLACVGMGLSPAEAVRGCTRGGALALGAGRPDAFPDRPPVDPQAGTLAPGAPGDLLVLSAPSYVGSVVTVTLDGESLTVDETVTVARTEVAVEIADAARERVRAARRRVEDVTAAGDPVYGLNTGFGELVDTRIPADRVRDLQRNLLRSHAAGGGEELPRELVRATMVTRINALLSGYSGVREAVVDHLAAMLNAGVHPVVPARGSLGASGDLAPLAHLSLVLIGEGEADVDGDGGVERLDGAAALEAAGLAPLELREKEGLALINGTQLTLGAAALAVHDAERLCRAADAAGALTTEVTMGTTAACDPAIQDVRPHAGQATSAATVRALAGDSEVVASHRNCDRVQDAYSIRCLPQVHGAVRDAVAHLRTAVAVELNSATDNPLVFPRADVDDRASGTEAAGVISGGNFHGEPLALRLDYLVAALTELAAVSERRVDRILNPNLQEPHLPPFLADDVGVESGLMIAQYAAAARLNECRAVGRA
;
A
#
# COMPACT_ATOMS: atom_id res chain seq x y z
N MET A 1 14.25 31.83 -28.03
CA MET A 1 14.98 30.55 -27.94
C MET A 1 15.88 30.69 -26.74
N ALA A 2 15.65 29.90 -25.69
CA ALA A 2 16.43 29.95 -24.46
C ALA A 2 17.87 29.51 -24.77
N ASP A 3 18.86 30.23 -24.23
CA ASP A 3 20.31 30.02 -24.48
C ASP A 3 20.89 28.82 -23.68
N GLY A 4 20.03 27.96 -23.12
CA GLY A 4 20.35 26.86 -22.20
C GLY A 4 19.93 25.47 -22.71
N ARG A 5 20.44 24.39 -22.09
CA ARG A 5 20.10 23.01 -22.47
C ARG A 5 18.73 22.64 -21.92
N LEU A 6 17.78 22.30 -22.80
CA LEU A 6 16.48 21.77 -22.41
C LEU A 6 16.65 20.31 -21.92
N ASP A 7 16.68 20.12 -20.60
CA ASP A 7 16.94 18.82 -19.99
C ASP A 7 15.71 17.93 -20.06
N ALA A 8 14.56 18.45 -19.64
CA ALA A 8 13.33 17.68 -19.58
C ALA A 8 12.10 18.51 -19.96
N VAL A 9 11.14 17.89 -20.62
CA VAL A 9 9.76 18.39 -20.75
C VAL A 9 8.82 17.26 -20.38
N VAL A 10 8.02 17.48 -19.32
CA VAL A 10 6.92 16.58 -18.93
C VAL A 10 5.63 17.29 -19.28
N HIS A 11 4.77 16.66 -20.09
CA HIS A 11 3.61 17.33 -20.67
C HIS A 11 2.35 16.45 -20.65
N GLY A 12 1.18 17.10 -20.70
CA GLY A 12 -0.11 16.40 -20.70
C GLY A 12 -0.48 15.81 -19.34
N ALA A 13 0.07 16.32 -18.24
CA ALA A 13 -0.27 15.82 -16.91
C ALA A 13 -1.72 16.16 -16.57
N ASP A 14 -2.48 15.15 -16.12
CA ASP A 14 -3.85 15.29 -15.63
C ASP A 14 -3.88 16.25 -14.44
N GLU A 15 -2.93 16.08 -13.53
CA GLU A 15 -2.65 16.99 -12.41
C GLU A 15 -1.14 17.25 -12.29
N LEU A 16 -0.75 18.51 -12.11
CA LEU A 16 0.61 18.94 -11.83
C LEU A 16 0.61 19.77 -10.56
N VAL A 17 1.23 19.24 -9.50
CA VAL A 17 1.43 19.93 -8.23
C VAL A 17 2.67 20.82 -8.36
N VAL A 18 2.48 22.13 -8.32
CA VAL A 18 3.58 23.11 -8.38
C VAL A 18 4.24 23.26 -7.01
N GLY A 19 3.50 23.11 -5.93
CA GLY A 19 3.98 23.33 -4.56
C GLY A 19 2.85 23.86 -3.67
N PRO A 20 3.17 24.52 -2.54
CA PRO A 20 2.16 25.06 -1.65
C PRO A 20 1.29 26.16 -2.30
N ALA A 21 -0.01 26.16 -2.02
CA ALA A 21 -0.91 27.27 -2.37
C ALA A 21 -0.70 28.44 -1.38
N GLY A 22 0.23 29.35 -1.70
CA GLY A 22 0.49 30.56 -0.88
C GLY A 22 1.09 30.28 0.50
N GLU A 23 0.87 31.19 1.46
CA GLU A 23 1.38 31.07 2.86
C GLU A 23 0.63 30.00 3.69
N GLY A 24 -0.40 29.37 3.13
CA GLY A 24 -1.19 28.29 3.75
C GLY A 24 -2.61 28.72 4.20
N PRO A 25 -3.57 27.79 4.30
CA PRO A 25 -4.92 28.11 4.76
C PRO A 25 -4.97 28.40 6.26
N ALA A 26 -5.88 29.27 6.67
CA ALA A 26 -6.29 29.35 8.07
C ALA A 26 -7.08 28.07 8.45
N PRO A 27 -6.92 27.54 9.68
CA PRO A 27 -7.65 26.34 10.10
C PRO A 27 -9.16 26.54 9.99
N ALA A 28 -9.88 25.53 9.50
CA ALA A 28 -11.34 25.55 9.41
C ALA A 28 -11.93 25.63 10.83
N THR A 29 -12.89 26.53 11.05
CA THR A 29 -13.47 26.78 12.38
C THR A 29 -14.29 25.61 12.94
N ASP A 30 -14.55 24.59 12.12
CA ASP A 30 -15.36 23.41 12.44
C ASP A 30 -14.57 22.09 12.52
N GLY A 31 -13.24 22.13 12.34
CA GLY A 31 -12.37 20.95 12.37
C GLY A 31 -12.37 20.11 11.09
N SER A 32 -13.04 20.53 10.01
CA SER A 32 -12.97 19.85 8.71
C SER A 32 -11.57 19.96 8.09
N PRO A 33 -11.09 18.94 7.35
CA PRO A 33 -9.86 19.08 6.58
C PRO A 33 -9.99 20.23 5.56
N PRO A 34 -8.92 21.03 5.36
CA PRO A 34 -8.96 22.16 4.42
C PRO A 34 -9.23 21.68 2.99
N ASP A 35 -9.81 22.55 2.17
CA ASP A 35 -9.93 22.29 0.73
C ASP A 35 -8.52 22.04 0.17
N PRO A 36 -8.29 20.94 -0.57
CA PRO A 36 -6.98 20.66 -1.16
C PRO A 36 -6.39 21.82 -1.97
N GLY A 37 -7.24 22.63 -2.64
CA GLY A 37 -6.82 23.80 -3.41
C GLY A 37 -6.28 24.96 -2.56
N ASP A 38 -6.54 24.95 -1.26
CA ASP A 38 -5.96 25.90 -0.31
C ASP A 38 -4.60 25.43 0.24
N VAL A 39 -4.21 24.17 0.01
CA VAL A 39 -2.96 23.58 0.50
C VAL A 39 -1.90 23.49 -0.60
N LEU A 40 -2.28 23.11 -1.82
CA LEU A 40 -1.39 22.92 -2.98
C LEU A 40 -1.85 23.72 -4.21
N ASP A 41 -0.91 24.33 -4.94
CA ASP A 41 -1.14 24.83 -6.32
C ASP A 41 -1.14 23.62 -7.25
N VAL A 42 -2.33 23.15 -7.61
CA VAL A 42 -2.54 22.03 -8.53
C VAL A 42 -3.09 22.55 -9.84
N ARG A 43 -2.46 22.18 -10.95
CA ARG A 43 -2.85 22.59 -12.31
C ARG A 43 -3.25 21.37 -13.13
N THR A 44 -4.33 21.49 -13.89
CA THR A 44 -4.80 20.43 -14.78
C THR A 44 -4.38 20.69 -16.22
N ASP A 45 -4.19 19.62 -17.01
CA ASP A 45 -3.63 19.68 -18.36
C ASP A 45 -2.38 20.58 -18.43
N ALA A 46 -1.40 20.19 -17.62
CA ALA A 46 -0.24 21.00 -17.36
C ALA A 46 1.06 20.31 -17.79
N ALA A 47 2.07 21.14 -18.01
CA ALA A 47 3.41 20.73 -18.36
C ALA A 47 4.44 21.51 -17.55
N VAL A 48 5.62 20.92 -17.43
CA VAL A 48 6.81 21.52 -16.82
C VAL A 48 8.01 21.32 -17.74
N ALA A 49 8.80 22.38 -17.91
CA ALA A 49 10.04 22.37 -18.68
C ALA A 49 11.22 22.68 -17.75
N VAL A 50 12.27 21.87 -17.84
CA VAL A 50 13.51 21.98 -17.05
C VAL A 50 14.66 22.36 -17.99
N VAL A 51 15.37 23.43 -17.67
CA VAL A 51 16.52 23.95 -18.43
C VAL A 51 17.70 24.16 -17.49
N ASP A 52 18.84 23.60 -17.85
CA ASP A 52 20.07 23.59 -17.06
C ASP A 52 19.86 23.20 -15.58
N GLY A 53 19.02 22.19 -15.34
CA GLY A 53 18.70 21.62 -14.03
C GLY A 53 17.63 22.35 -13.24
N ALA A 54 17.09 23.47 -13.74
CA ALA A 54 16.07 24.27 -13.05
C ALA A 54 14.75 24.33 -13.85
N VAL A 55 13.63 24.44 -13.13
CA VAL A 55 12.32 24.63 -13.76
C VAL A 55 12.29 25.98 -14.48
N ALA A 56 12.18 25.95 -15.80
CA ALA A 56 12.12 27.12 -16.65
C ALA A 56 10.69 27.61 -16.88
N ALA A 57 9.72 26.71 -16.88
CA ALA A 57 8.30 27.02 -17.00
C ALA A 57 7.42 25.90 -16.44
N VAL A 58 6.27 26.30 -15.91
CA VAL A 58 5.18 25.42 -15.48
C VAL A 58 3.85 26.09 -15.81
N GLY A 59 2.91 25.37 -16.41
CA GLY A 59 1.66 25.96 -16.91
C GLY A 59 0.89 25.02 -17.84
N PRO A 60 -0.11 25.54 -18.57
CA PRO A 60 -0.88 24.74 -19.53
C PRO A 60 0.03 24.02 -20.52
N THR A 61 -0.33 22.79 -20.89
CA THR A 61 0.47 21.93 -21.76
C THR A 61 0.87 22.63 -23.06
N ASP A 62 -0.10 23.20 -23.77
CA ASP A 62 0.13 23.88 -25.05
C ASP A 62 1.10 25.07 -24.90
N ASP A 63 0.91 25.91 -23.87
CA ASP A 63 1.74 27.10 -23.64
C ASP A 63 3.22 26.75 -23.39
N VAL A 64 3.45 25.70 -22.59
CA VAL A 64 4.81 25.24 -22.26
C VAL A 64 5.45 24.54 -23.45
N THR A 65 4.72 23.65 -24.12
CA THR A 65 5.25 22.87 -25.26
C THR A 65 5.46 23.70 -26.52
N ASP A 66 4.68 24.77 -26.73
CA ASP A 66 4.94 25.75 -27.80
C ASP A 66 6.27 26.50 -27.59
N ARG A 67 6.61 26.79 -26.33
CA ARG A 67 7.83 27.51 -25.96
C ARG A 67 9.06 26.60 -25.82
N TYR A 68 8.83 25.38 -25.34
CA TYR A 68 9.82 24.33 -25.09
C TYR A 68 9.34 23.02 -25.75
N PRO A 69 9.53 22.85 -27.06
CA PRO A 69 9.04 21.68 -27.77
C PRO A 69 9.61 20.38 -27.20
N PRO A 70 8.79 19.36 -26.89
CA PRO A 70 9.28 18.08 -26.37
C PRO A 70 10.33 17.40 -27.27
N ALA A 71 10.25 17.62 -28.59
CA ALA A 71 11.21 17.11 -29.55
C ALA A 71 12.64 17.68 -29.39
N ASP A 72 12.78 18.83 -28.72
CA ASP A 72 14.06 19.50 -28.49
C ASP A 72 14.67 19.16 -27.11
N ALA A 73 13.93 18.45 -26.25
CA ALA A 73 14.36 18.10 -24.89
C ALA A 73 15.25 16.84 -24.89
N ALA A 74 16.22 16.78 -23.97
CA ALA A 74 17.01 15.55 -23.77
C ALA A 74 16.13 14.39 -23.27
N THR A 75 15.14 14.70 -22.43
CA THR A 75 14.12 13.78 -21.95
C THR A 75 12.73 14.37 -22.16
N ALA A 76 11.85 13.68 -22.88
CA ALA A 76 10.45 14.06 -23.00
C ALA A 76 9.58 12.97 -22.40
N VAL A 77 8.64 13.35 -21.53
CA VAL A 77 7.69 12.43 -20.89
C VAL A 77 6.27 12.88 -21.19
N ASP A 78 5.52 11.97 -21.81
CA ASP A 78 4.07 12.07 -21.93
C ASP A 78 3.43 11.59 -20.62
N ALA A 79 2.75 12.51 -19.94
CA ALA A 79 2.11 12.31 -18.65
C ALA A 79 0.57 12.25 -18.77
N ASP A 80 0.02 12.00 -19.97
CA ASP A 80 -1.41 11.74 -20.14
C ASP A 80 -1.90 10.59 -19.23
N GLY A 81 -2.98 10.84 -18.48
CA GLY A 81 -3.49 9.89 -17.48
C GLY A 81 -2.65 9.80 -16.20
N ARG A 82 -1.71 10.74 -15.99
CA ARG A 82 -0.76 10.73 -14.87
C ARG A 82 -0.66 12.09 -14.18
N ALA A 83 -0.33 12.04 -12.89
CA ALA A 83 -0.01 13.20 -12.10
C ALA A 83 1.50 13.43 -12.00
N VAL A 84 1.88 14.69 -11.84
CA VAL A 84 3.26 15.13 -11.63
C VAL A 84 3.33 15.88 -10.30
N VAL A 85 4.29 15.51 -9.46
CA VAL A 85 4.53 16.17 -8.17
C VAL A 85 6.00 16.57 -8.04
N PRO A 86 6.36 17.53 -7.17
CA PRO A 86 7.76 17.77 -6.84
C PRO A 86 8.40 16.49 -6.29
N GLY A 87 9.68 16.28 -6.54
CA GLY A 87 10.43 15.17 -5.97
C GLY A 87 10.32 15.17 -4.43
N PHE A 88 10.22 13.98 -3.83
CA PHE A 88 10.11 13.91 -2.38
C PHE A 88 11.44 14.30 -1.72
N VAL A 89 11.32 14.96 -0.58
CA VAL A 89 12.44 15.38 0.28
C VAL A 89 12.31 14.65 1.60
N ASP A 90 13.12 13.61 1.79
CA ASP A 90 13.13 12.84 3.03
C ASP A 90 14.08 13.50 4.04
N SER A 91 13.50 14.30 4.93
CA SER A 91 14.26 15.15 5.85
C SER A 91 14.74 14.44 7.10
N HIS A 92 14.65 13.11 7.17
CA HIS A 92 15.12 12.35 8.32
C HIS A 92 15.41 10.88 7.99
N THR A 93 16.70 10.54 7.82
CA THR A 93 17.14 9.13 7.77
C THR A 93 18.45 8.89 8.53
N HIS A 94 18.69 7.63 8.86
CA HIS A 94 19.97 7.10 9.33
C HIS A 94 20.46 6.04 8.33
N ALA A 95 20.55 6.42 7.05
CA ALA A 95 20.72 5.47 5.94
C ALA A 95 22.14 4.85 5.83
N VAL A 96 23.15 5.38 6.53
CA VAL A 96 24.52 4.85 6.48
C VAL A 96 24.83 3.99 7.70
N PHE A 97 24.81 2.67 7.53
CA PHE A 97 25.12 1.71 8.58
C PHE A 97 25.59 0.36 8.03
N ALA A 98 26.22 -0.43 8.89
CA ALA A 98 26.49 -1.84 8.63
C ALA A 98 25.78 -2.76 9.64
N GLY A 99 25.69 -4.05 9.28
CA GLY A 99 24.98 -5.05 10.06
C GLY A 99 23.52 -5.23 9.64
N ASP A 100 22.80 -6.00 10.44
CA ASP A 100 21.38 -6.35 10.26
C ASP A 100 20.74 -6.50 11.65
N ARG A 101 19.46 -6.08 11.77
CA ARG A 101 18.62 -6.16 12.97
C ARG A 101 17.27 -6.84 12.71
N ALA A 102 17.13 -7.58 11.60
CA ALA A 102 15.88 -8.28 11.24
C ALA A 102 15.39 -9.28 12.32
N ASP A 103 16.30 -9.90 13.06
CA ASP A 103 15.98 -10.79 14.18
C ASP A 103 15.33 -10.05 15.37
N GLU A 104 15.69 -8.79 15.60
CA GLU A 104 15.07 -7.95 16.63
C GLU A 104 13.64 -7.59 16.25
N PHE A 105 13.39 -7.27 14.97
CA PHE A 105 12.03 -7.08 14.47
C PHE A 105 11.19 -8.35 14.69
N ALA A 106 11.74 -9.52 14.35
CA ALA A 106 11.07 -10.79 14.61
C ALA A 106 10.82 -11.04 16.11
N ALA A 107 11.72 -10.59 17.00
CA ALA A 107 11.55 -10.67 18.45
C ALA A 107 10.43 -9.74 18.96
N LYS A 108 10.37 -8.50 18.47
CA LYS A 108 9.27 -7.57 18.75
C LYS A 108 7.92 -8.13 18.33
N CYS A 109 7.83 -8.75 17.15
CA CYS A 109 6.62 -9.44 16.71
C CYS A 109 6.21 -10.62 17.61
N ARG A 110 7.14 -11.17 18.39
CA ARG A 110 6.88 -12.20 19.42
C ARG A 110 6.59 -11.61 20.81
N GLY A 111 6.55 -10.28 20.93
CA GLY A 111 6.24 -9.57 22.17
C GLY A 111 7.45 -9.19 23.02
N ALA A 112 8.68 -9.31 22.51
CA ALA A 112 9.86 -8.83 23.23
C ALA A 112 9.85 -7.30 23.31
N THR A 113 10.07 -6.76 24.50
CA THR A 113 10.21 -5.33 24.75
C THR A 113 11.56 -4.82 24.24
N TYR A 114 11.65 -3.52 23.96
CA TYR A 114 12.91 -2.92 23.53
C TYR A 114 14.03 -3.05 24.58
N GLN A 115 13.67 -2.98 25.86
CA GLN A 115 14.63 -3.17 26.96
C GLN A 115 15.21 -4.59 26.98
N GLU A 116 14.38 -5.63 26.77
CA GLU A 116 14.85 -7.02 26.69
C GLU A 116 15.83 -7.22 25.52
N ILE A 117 15.56 -6.59 24.37
CA ILE A 117 16.44 -6.63 23.20
C ILE A 117 17.79 -5.95 23.50
N LEU A 118 17.78 -4.81 24.21
CA LEU A 118 19.01 -4.14 24.65
C LEU A 118 19.80 -5.00 25.64
N ASP A 119 19.13 -5.61 26.62
CA ASP A 119 19.75 -6.46 27.64
C ASP A 119 20.43 -7.72 27.03
N GLU A 120 19.89 -8.22 25.92
CA GLU A 120 20.47 -9.32 25.12
C GLU A 120 21.63 -8.88 24.21
N GLY A 121 22.00 -7.59 24.23
CA GLY A 121 23.07 -7.02 23.42
C GLY A 121 22.65 -6.62 22.00
N GLY A 122 21.34 -6.48 21.75
CA GLY A 122 20.77 -5.91 20.53
C GLY A 122 20.73 -4.38 20.56
N GLY A 123 19.85 -3.79 19.76
CA GLY A 123 19.63 -2.35 19.72
C GLY A 123 20.70 -1.57 18.95
N ILE A 124 20.74 -0.25 19.18
CA ILE A 124 21.65 0.67 18.48
C ILE A 124 23.12 0.26 18.60
N LEU A 125 23.55 -0.24 19.76
CA LEU A 125 24.95 -0.60 20.00
C LEU A 125 25.41 -1.80 19.15
N ARG A 126 24.49 -2.68 18.74
CA ARG A 126 24.78 -3.74 17.76
C ARG A 126 25.13 -3.14 16.39
N THR A 127 24.35 -2.18 15.92
CA THR A 127 24.65 -1.45 14.67
C THR A 127 25.97 -0.69 14.78
N VAL A 128 26.25 -0.07 15.93
CA VAL A 128 27.53 0.64 16.17
C VAL A 128 28.72 -0.31 16.02
N ARG A 129 28.67 -1.49 16.65
CA ARG A 129 29.73 -2.49 16.54
C ARG A 129 29.97 -2.95 15.10
N ALA A 130 28.89 -3.20 14.35
CA ALA A 130 28.99 -3.61 12.96
C ALA A 130 29.53 -2.47 12.07
N THR A 131 29.10 -1.24 12.30
CA THR A 131 29.50 -0.04 11.54
C THR A 131 30.98 0.28 11.76
N ARG A 132 31.46 0.23 13.00
CA ARG A 132 32.89 0.38 13.34
C ARG A 132 33.79 -0.69 12.72
N ALA A 133 33.25 -1.88 12.44
CA ALA A 133 34.00 -2.97 11.84
C ALA A 133 34.04 -2.90 10.31
N ALA A 134 33.17 -2.09 9.69
CA ALA A 134 33.12 -1.90 8.25
C ALA A 134 34.14 -0.85 7.80
N ASP A 135 34.72 -1.04 6.61
CA ASP A 135 35.52 0.00 5.97
C ASP A 135 34.62 1.02 5.23
N GLU A 136 35.19 2.18 4.91
CA GLU A 136 34.47 3.27 4.24
C GLU A 136 33.83 2.82 2.92
N GLN A 137 34.51 1.97 2.14
CA GLN A 137 33.99 1.52 0.85
C GLN A 137 32.75 0.64 1.05
N THR A 138 32.73 -0.24 2.05
CA THR A 138 31.56 -1.05 2.40
C THR A 138 30.38 -0.17 2.83
N LEU A 139 30.65 0.88 3.60
CA LEU A 139 29.62 1.83 4.05
C LEU A 139 29.06 2.62 2.87
N LEU A 140 29.91 3.10 1.97
CA LEU A 140 29.50 3.76 0.74
C LEU A 140 28.66 2.84 -0.14
N ASP A 141 29.10 1.62 -0.41
CA ASP A 141 28.38 0.67 -1.28
C ASP A 141 26.98 0.36 -0.71
N ARG A 142 26.86 0.24 0.62
CA ARG A 142 25.57 0.06 1.29
C ARG A 142 24.68 1.29 1.19
N LEU A 143 25.24 2.48 1.44
CA LEU A 143 24.51 3.73 1.32
C LEU A 143 23.99 3.91 -0.11
N LEU A 144 24.81 3.67 -1.13
CA LEU A 144 24.39 3.72 -2.53
C LEU A 144 23.23 2.75 -2.82
N GLY A 145 23.30 1.51 -2.32
CA GLY A 145 22.19 0.56 -2.46
C GLY A 145 20.90 0.99 -1.74
N HIS A 146 21.01 1.71 -0.62
CA HIS A 146 19.85 2.33 0.03
C HIS A 146 19.31 3.52 -0.78
N LEU A 147 20.19 4.36 -1.32
CA LEU A 147 19.82 5.50 -2.15
C LEU A 147 19.13 5.07 -3.46
N ASP A 148 19.52 3.94 -4.06
CA ASP A 148 18.81 3.32 -5.18
C ASP A 148 17.34 3.01 -4.82
N ALA A 149 17.10 2.49 -3.61
CA ALA A 149 15.77 2.18 -3.12
C ALA A 149 14.96 3.46 -2.82
N VAL A 150 15.60 4.47 -2.25
CA VAL A 150 15.01 5.80 -1.96
C VAL A 150 14.61 6.51 -3.27
N LEU A 151 15.50 6.54 -4.26
CA LEU A 151 15.23 7.12 -5.58
C LEU A 151 14.10 6.41 -6.32
N ALA A 152 14.10 5.07 -6.32
CA ALA A 152 13.01 4.30 -6.90
C ALA A 152 11.66 4.56 -6.19
N GLY A 153 11.68 5.14 -4.98
CA GLY A 153 10.51 5.55 -4.22
C GLY A 153 10.04 6.97 -4.52
N GLY A 154 10.73 7.70 -5.40
CA GLY A 154 10.42 9.07 -5.79
C GLY A 154 11.10 10.17 -4.96
N THR A 155 12.01 9.80 -4.05
CA THR A 155 12.78 10.75 -3.26
C THR A 155 14.01 11.23 -4.04
N THR A 156 14.15 12.55 -4.19
CA THR A 156 15.23 13.20 -4.93
C THR A 156 16.24 13.89 -4.02
N THR A 157 15.85 14.18 -2.77
CA THR A 157 16.72 14.76 -1.75
C THR A 157 16.53 14.00 -0.44
N VAL A 158 17.62 13.64 0.24
CA VAL A 158 17.58 12.90 1.50
C VAL A 158 18.60 13.40 2.50
N GLU A 159 18.18 13.56 3.76
CA GLU A 159 19.13 13.74 4.86
C GLU A 159 19.69 12.40 5.29
N VAL A 160 21.01 12.29 5.41
CA VAL A 160 21.68 11.11 5.96
C VAL A 160 22.50 11.51 7.16
N LYS A 161 22.10 10.98 8.32
CA LYS A 161 22.79 11.20 9.59
C LYS A 161 23.93 10.22 9.79
N SER A 162 25.01 10.71 10.38
CA SER A 162 26.02 9.86 11.03
C SER A 162 25.47 9.30 12.36
N GLY A 163 26.30 8.94 13.33
CA GLY A 163 25.82 8.56 14.67
C GLY A 163 25.80 7.06 14.99
N TYR A 164 26.17 6.20 14.03
CA TYR A 164 26.52 4.80 14.32
C TYR A 164 28.03 4.59 14.51
N GLY A 165 28.84 5.64 14.50
CA GLY A 165 30.27 5.57 14.77
C GLY A 165 30.61 5.77 16.24
N LEU A 166 29.97 6.74 16.89
CA LEU A 166 30.14 7.14 18.28
C LEU A 166 31.62 7.38 18.73
N ASP A 167 32.53 7.56 17.79
CA ASP A 167 33.92 7.97 17.97
C ASP A 167 34.40 8.79 16.77
N VAL A 168 35.46 9.58 16.97
CA VAL A 168 35.95 10.54 15.96
C VAL A 168 36.25 9.86 14.63
N GLU A 169 36.99 8.75 14.64
CA GLU A 169 37.45 8.09 13.40
C GLU A 169 36.28 7.56 12.58
N THR A 170 35.34 6.89 13.22
CA THR A 170 34.19 6.27 12.53
C THR A 170 33.16 7.32 12.10
N GLU A 171 32.91 8.35 12.90
CA GLU A 171 32.00 9.44 12.51
C GLU A 171 32.52 10.21 11.28
N LEU A 172 33.81 10.52 11.23
CA LEU A 172 34.43 11.13 10.04
C LEU A 172 34.37 10.19 8.82
N THR A 173 34.50 8.88 9.04
CA THR A 173 34.37 7.87 7.97
C THR A 173 32.94 7.82 7.42
N LEU A 174 31.92 7.89 8.28
CA LEU A 174 30.51 7.94 7.86
C LEU A 174 30.22 9.22 7.07
N LEU A 175 30.67 10.37 7.56
CA LEU A 175 30.51 11.65 6.84
C LEU A 175 31.25 11.64 5.49
N SER A 176 32.45 11.06 5.41
CA SER A 176 33.17 10.87 4.14
C SER A 176 32.38 9.99 3.17
N ALA A 177 31.78 8.88 3.64
CA ALA A 177 30.94 8.03 2.81
C ALA A 177 29.69 8.77 2.32
N ILE A 178 29.09 9.62 3.16
CA ILE A 178 27.94 10.47 2.79
C ILE A 178 28.32 11.48 1.70
N GLU A 179 29.42 12.23 1.87
CA GLU A 179 29.92 13.19 0.87
C GLU A 179 30.22 12.50 -0.47
N ARG A 180 30.84 11.31 -0.41
CA ARG A 180 31.13 10.53 -1.62
C ARG A 180 29.88 10.01 -2.30
N ALA A 181 28.83 9.67 -1.54
CA ALA A 181 27.55 9.25 -2.10
C ALA A 181 26.85 10.41 -2.81
N ASP A 182 26.81 11.59 -2.19
CA ASP A 182 26.29 12.84 -2.80
C ASP A 182 26.98 13.15 -4.14
N ALA A 183 28.30 13.01 -4.19
CA ALA A 183 29.08 13.32 -5.39
C ALA A 183 28.84 12.38 -6.59
N VAL A 184 28.26 11.19 -6.37
CA VAL A 184 28.15 10.14 -7.41
C VAL A 184 26.73 9.63 -7.66
N HIS A 185 25.82 9.82 -6.72
CA HIS A 185 24.43 9.39 -6.82
C HIS A 185 23.55 10.55 -7.34
N PRO A 186 22.49 10.30 -8.12
CA PRO A 186 21.57 11.35 -8.59
C PRO A 186 20.62 11.90 -7.52
N VAL A 187 20.66 11.40 -6.29
CA VAL A 187 19.87 11.92 -5.16
C VAL A 187 20.78 12.87 -4.42
N ASP A 188 20.32 14.08 -4.16
CA ASP A 188 21.05 15.03 -3.34
C ASP A 188 21.04 14.55 -1.88
N VAL A 189 22.23 14.42 -1.29
CA VAL A 189 22.40 13.90 0.07
C VAL A 189 22.86 15.00 1.00
N VAL A 190 22.06 15.28 2.03
CA VAL A 190 22.33 16.31 3.04
C VAL A 190 22.98 15.66 4.27
N PRO A 191 24.27 15.92 4.54
CA PRO A 191 24.99 15.32 5.66
C PRO A 191 24.68 16.02 7.00
N THR A 192 24.31 15.22 7.99
CA THR A 192 24.09 15.68 9.37
C THR A 192 24.95 14.89 10.35
N PHE A 193 25.69 15.60 11.20
CA PHE A 193 26.46 14.96 12.27
C PHE A 193 25.57 14.67 13.47
N MET A 194 25.59 13.43 13.95
CA MET A 194 24.83 13.02 15.13
C MET A 194 25.66 12.14 16.07
N GLY A 195 26.83 12.63 16.52
CA GLY A 195 27.67 11.89 17.47
C GLY A 195 26.95 11.61 18.80
N ALA A 196 26.02 12.45 19.23
CA ALA A 196 25.19 12.24 20.42
C ALA A 196 23.89 11.49 20.07
N HIS A 197 24.00 10.34 19.42
CA HIS A 197 22.88 9.44 19.11
C HIS A 197 22.67 8.38 20.20
N ALA A 198 23.76 7.82 20.74
CA ALA A 198 23.74 6.91 21.88
C ALA A 198 25.05 7.01 22.68
N VAL A 199 25.09 6.39 23.87
CA VAL A 199 26.28 6.39 24.73
C VAL A 199 27.08 5.09 24.53
N PRO A 200 28.39 5.14 24.21
CA PRO A 200 29.23 3.94 24.11
C PRO A 200 29.32 3.14 25.42
N GLU A 201 29.42 1.81 25.32
CA GLU A 201 29.44 0.86 26.45
C GLU A 201 30.59 1.10 27.46
N ASP A 202 31.67 1.78 27.05
CA ASP A 202 32.92 1.91 27.80
C ASP A 202 33.06 3.19 28.64
N ARG A 203 31.99 4.01 28.75
CA ARG A 203 32.05 5.33 29.40
C ARG A 203 30.70 5.82 29.92
N SER A 204 30.72 6.85 30.77
CA SER A 204 29.50 7.53 31.22
C SER A 204 29.02 8.55 30.19
N THR A 205 27.72 8.87 30.21
CA THR A 205 27.11 9.91 29.35
C THR A 205 27.86 11.24 29.45
N GLY A 206 28.19 11.69 30.67
CA GLY A 206 28.91 12.96 30.87
C GLY A 206 30.29 12.98 30.21
N ALA A 207 31.08 11.92 30.41
CA ALA A 207 32.39 11.82 29.77
C ALA A 207 32.29 11.68 28.25
N TYR A 208 31.20 11.08 27.75
CA TYR A 208 30.96 10.99 26.32
C TYR A 208 30.56 12.34 25.71
N VAL A 209 29.69 13.11 26.38
CA VAL A 209 29.34 14.48 25.97
C VAL A 209 30.59 15.35 25.91
N ASP A 210 31.46 15.29 26.91
CA ASP A 210 32.73 16.04 26.88
C ASP A 210 33.57 15.64 25.65
N ARG A 211 33.59 14.36 25.27
CA ARG A 211 34.28 13.90 24.06
C ARG A 211 33.62 14.37 22.75
N VAL A 212 32.29 14.40 22.69
CA VAL A 212 31.56 14.94 21.54
C VAL A 212 31.92 16.41 21.35
N VAL A 213 31.91 17.19 22.43
CA VAL A 213 32.21 18.64 22.43
C VAL A 213 33.68 18.94 22.16
N ASP A 214 34.60 18.27 22.85
CA ASP A 214 36.02 18.62 22.84
C ASP A 214 36.81 17.95 21.71
N GLU A 215 36.32 16.83 21.15
CA GLU A 215 37.03 16.04 20.13
C GLU A 215 36.25 15.89 18.82
N GLN A 216 35.00 15.41 18.87
CA GLN A 216 34.26 15.07 17.64
C GLN A 216 33.83 16.31 16.86
N LEU A 217 33.19 17.28 17.54
CA LEU A 217 32.68 18.50 16.89
C LEU A 217 33.80 19.31 16.21
N PRO A 218 34.96 19.58 16.85
CA PRO A 218 36.08 20.24 16.18
C PRO A 218 36.57 19.45 14.94
N ALA A 219 36.64 18.12 15.03
CA ALA A 219 37.09 17.30 13.91
C ALA A 219 36.09 17.29 12.74
N VAL A 220 34.80 17.27 13.03
CA VAL A 220 33.71 17.36 12.04
C VAL A 220 33.71 18.73 11.37
N ALA A 221 33.91 19.79 12.15
CA ALA A 221 34.03 21.15 11.63
C ALA A 221 35.26 21.31 10.72
N ASP A 222 36.40 20.74 11.11
CA ASP A 222 37.62 20.70 10.29
C ASP A 222 37.42 19.89 9.00
N GLN A 223 36.61 18.83 9.02
CA GLN A 223 36.25 18.05 7.82
C GLN A 223 35.37 18.86 6.87
N GLY A 224 34.45 19.67 7.40
CA GLY A 224 33.62 20.60 6.65
C GLY A 224 32.51 19.94 5.82
N VAL A 225 32.15 18.69 6.12
CA VAL A 225 31.11 17.94 5.39
C VAL A 225 29.71 18.20 5.95
N ALA A 226 29.51 18.05 7.26
CA ALA A 226 28.19 18.16 7.87
C ALA A 226 27.66 19.61 7.85
N ALA A 227 26.38 19.78 7.55
CA ALA A 227 25.69 21.07 7.64
C ALA A 227 25.01 21.26 9.01
N PHE A 228 24.65 20.16 9.66
CA PHE A 228 23.87 20.16 10.89
C PHE A 228 24.58 19.38 12.01
N CYS A 229 24.25 19.74 13.25
CA CYS A 229 24.51 18.94 14.44
C CYS A 229 23.17 18.54 15.07
N ASP A 230 22.98 17.25 15.26
CA ASP A 230 21.77 16.66 15.85
C ASP A 230 22.10 15.90 17.14
N VAL A 231 21.11 15.75 18.03
CA VAL A 231 21.21 15.07 19.32
C VAL A 231 19.93 14.29 19.60
N PHE A 232 20.07 13.06 20.09
CA PHE A 232 18.97 12.28 20.64
C PHE A 232 18.66 12.71 22.08
N CYS A 233 17.78 13.70 22.24
CA CYS A 233 17.44 14.27 23.54
C CYS A 233 16.34 13.45 24.22
N GLU A 234 16.75 12.36 24.88
CA GLU A 234 15.85 11.37 25.46
C GLU A 234 16.27 10.94 26.88
N GLU A 235 15.29 10.53 27.68
CA GLU A 235 15.50 9.94 29.00
C GLU A 235 16.44 8.74 28.88
N ASP A 236 17.35 8.62 29.85
CA ASP A 236 18.40 7.60 29.88
C ASP A 236 19.40 7.61 28.70
N VAL A 237 19.32 8.56 27.77
CA VAL A 237 20.33 8.79 26.71
C VAL A 237 21.08 10.11 26.92
N PHE A 238 20.45 11.26 26.62
CA PHE A 238 21.00 12.60 26.81
C PHE A 238 19.94 13.55 27.35
N SER A 239 20.19 14.09 28.55
CA SER A 239 19.31 15.09 29.16
C SER A 239 19.30 16.41 28.39
N VAL A 240 18.24 17.22 28.54
CA VAL A 240 18.14 18.57 27.95
C VAL A 240 19.41 19.42 28.17
N ALA A 241 19.99 19.38 29.37
CA ALA A 241 21.22 20.14 29.68
C ALA A 241 22.46 19.61 28.94
N GLN A 242 22.54 18.31 28.68
CA GLN A 242 23.61 17.71 27.89
C GLN A 242 23.42 18.01 26.40
N SER A 243 22.19 17.89 25.91
CA SER A 243 21.83 18.21 24.53
C SER A 243 22.12 19.68 24.21
N LEU A 244 21.77 20.61 25.11
CA LEU A 244 22.12 22.02 25.00
C LEU A 244 23.63 22.23 24.82
N ARG A 245 24.45 21.60 25.68
CA ARG A 245 25.92 21.71 25.60
C ARG A 245 26.47 21.24 24.24
N VAL A 246 25.95 20.15 23.70
CA VAL A 246 26.39 19.61 22.40
C VAL A 246 25.97 20.55 21.26
N LEU A 247 24.72 21.01 21.26
CA LEU A 247 24.18 21.84 20.19
C LEU A 247 24.77 23.27 20.20
N GLU A 248 25.00 23.87 21.37
CA GLU A 248 25.72 25.14 21.48
C GLU A 248 27.15 25.01 20.94
N ALA A 249 27.86 23.94 21.31
CA ALA A 249 29.19 23.68 20.80
C ALA A 249 29.18 23.44 19.27
N GLY A 250 28.18 22.74 18.73
CA GLY A 250 28.03 22.57 17.28
C GLY A 250 27.77 23.90 16.58
N THR A 251 26.93 24.75 17.16
CA THR A 251 26.63 26.10 16.64
C THR A 251 27.88 26.98 16.65
N ASP A 252 28.70 26.92 17.70
CA ASP A 252 29.98 27.62 17.80
C ASP A 252 30.97 27.18 16.70
N GLN A 253 30.80 25.95 16.17
CA GLN A 253 31.57 25.41 15.06
C GLN A 253 30.90 25.63 13.68
N GLY A 254 29.77 26.32 13.63
CA GLY A 254 29.04 26.63 12.39
C GLY A 254 28.09 25.54 11.89
N LEU A 255 27.74 24.55 12.73
CA LEU A 255 26.75 23.53 12.41
C LEU A 255 25.37 23.97 12.92
N ALA A 256 24.36 23.94 12.06
CA ALA A 256 23.01 24.33 12.46
C ALA A 256 22.35 23.25 13.36
N PRO A 257 21.67 23.63 14.45
CA PRO A 257 21.10 22.66 15.38
C PRO A 257 19.84 21.97 14.82
N LYS A 258 19.74 20.66 15.06
CA LYS A 258 18.53 19.83 14.94
C LYS A 258 18.37 19.02 16.23
N VAL A 259 17.16 18.55 16.52
CA VAL A 259 16.89 17.79 17.75
C VAL A 259 15.92 16.66 17.48
N HIS A 260 16.32 15.41 17.76
CA HIS A 260 15.35 14.35 17.99
C HIS A 260 14.76 14.54 19.39
N ALA A 261 13.44 14.70 19.46
CA ALA A 261 12.76 15.14 20.66
C ALA A 261 11.47 14.36 20.91
N GLU A 262 11.22 14.07 22.18
CA GLU A 262 9.97 13.48 22.67
C GLU A 262 9.58 12.17 21.96
N GLU A 263 10.55 11.28 21.67
CA GLU A 263 10.27 10.00 20.99
C GLU A 263 9.60 8.99 21.92
N PHE A 264 10.09 8.84 23.16
CA PHE A 264 9.56 7.90 24.15
C PHE A 264 8.97 8.58 25.38
N VAL A 265 9.53 9.72 25.81
CA VAL A 265 8.95 10.52 26.90
C VAL A 265 9.04 11.99 26.61
N ARG A 266 8.13 12.77 27.22
CA ARG A 266 8.18 14.23 27.16
C ARG A 266 9.22 14.80 28.14
N LEU A 267 10.45 14.97 27.68
CA LEU A 267 11.61 15.45 28.44
C LEU A 267 11.86 16.97 28.31
N GLY A 268 11.46 17.59 27.20
CA GLY A 268 11.68 19.02 26.90
C GLY A 268 12.69 19.29 25.77
N GLY A 269 12.98 18.29 24.94
CA GLY A 269 13.77 18.43 23.72
C GLY A 269 13.12 19.35 22.68
N ALA A 270 11.79 19.32 22.55
CA ALA A 270 11.07 20.20 21.62
C ALA A 270 11.20 21.68 22.04
N ARG A 271 11.12 21.93 23.35
CA ARG A 271 11.35 23.27 23.91
C ARG A 271 12.79 23.74 23.71
N LEU A 272 13.76 22.85 23.90
CA LEU A 272 15.17 23.13 23.64
C LEU A 272 15.41 23.52 22.17
N ALA A 273 14.80 22.78 21.23
CA ALA A 273 14.89 23.09 19.80
C ALA A 273 14.39 24.52 19.50
N ALA A 274 13.25 24.91 20.10
CA ALA A 274 12.71 26.26 19.99
C ALA A 274 13.64 27.32 20.60
N ASP A 275 14.17 27.08 21.80
CA ASP A 275 15.03 28.04 22.50
C ASP A 275 16.38 28.27 21.75
N LEU A 276 16.85 27.27 20.99
CA LEU A 276 18.05 27.36 20.14
C LEU A 276 17.78 27.90 18.73
N GLY A 277 16.52 28.01 18.31
CA GLY A 277 16.18 28.32 16.92
C GLY A 277 16.66 27.22 15.95
N ALA A 278 16.51 25.95 16.36
CA ALA A 278 16.87 24.79 15.56
C ALA A 278 16.20 24.81 14.17
N VAL A 279 16.79 24.11 13.21
CA VAL A 279 16.19 23.99 11.88
C VAL A 279 14.96 23.08 11.94
N SER A 280 15.07 21.96 12.68
CA SER A 280 13.94 21.07 12.90
C SER A 280 13.96 20.42 14.29
N ALA A 281 12.78 19.95 14.70
CA ALA A 281 12.58 19.06 15.83
C ALA A 281 11.84 17.81 15.34
N ASP A 282 12.40 16.64 15.60
CA ASP A 282 12.04 15.40 14.92
C ASP A 282 11.45 14.39 15.93
N HIS A 283 10.68 13.40 15.45
CA HIS A 283 9.87 12.43 16.21
C HIS A 283 8.58 13.03 16.81
N LEU A 284 8.68 13.71 17.96
CA LEU A 284 7.58 14.41 18.63
C LEU A 284 6.37 13.55 19.01
N LEU A 285 6.56 12.23 19.22
CA LEU A 285 5.48 11.30 19.60
C LEU A 285 4.79 11.70 20.92
N HIS A 286 5.53 12.29 21.85
CA HIS A 286 5.03 12.71 23.16
C HIS A 286 4.98 14.23 23.35
N ALA A 287 5.12 15.01 22.27
CA ALA A 287 4.99 16.47 22.32
C ALA A 287 3.54 16.89 22.60
N ASP A 288 3.35 18.02 23.29
CA ASP A 288 2.02 18.61 23.53
C ASP A 288 1.83 19.96 22.82
N ASP A 289 0.63 20.54 22.96
CA ASP A 289 0.27 21.84 22.37
C ASP A 289 1.25 22.97 22.73
N ALA A 290 1.85 22.94 23.93
CA ALA A 290 2.79 23.97 24.36
C ALA A 290 4.14 23.81 23.65
N ASP A 291 4.55 22.58 23.38
CA ASP A 291 5.75 22.29 22.57
C ASP A 291 5.53 22.72 21.13
N VAL A 292 4.39 22.37 20.53
CA VAL A 292 4.01 22.78 19.17
C VAL A 292 3.99 24.31 19.04
N ALA A 293 3.39 25.01 20.01
CA ALA A 293 3.37 26.47 20.00
C ALA A 293 4.78 27.08 20.10
N ALA A 294 5.67 26.48 20.91
CA ALA A 294 7.04 26.94 21.04
C ALA A 294 7.83 26.76 19.74
N LEU A 295 7.70 25.60 19.08
CA LEU A 295 8.35 25.32 17.80
C LEU A 295 7.89 26.30 16.72
N ARG A 296 6.58 26.54 16.61
CA ARG A 296 6.01 27.53 15.69
C ARG A 296 6.58 28.93 15.93
N ASP A 297 6.56 29.39 17.19
CA ASP A 297 6.97 30.76 17.54
C ASP A 297 8.47 31.00 17.28
N ALA A 298 9.27 29.93 17.30
CA ALA A 298 10.70 29.95 16.97
C ALA A 298 11.01 29.60 15.50
N ASP A 299 9.97 29.40 14.67
CA ASP A 299 10.10 28.99 13.26
C ASP A 299 10.92 27.70 13.10
N VAL A 300 10.79 26.75 14.04
CA VAL A 300 11.41 25.41 13.98
C VAL A 300 10.44 24.46 13.30
N VAL A 301 10.91 23.68 12.31
CA VAL A 301 10.04 22.75 11.56
C VAL A 301 9.85 21.46 12.36
N PRO A 302 8.62 21.11 12.77
CA PRO A 302 8.32 19.80 13.34
C PRO A 302 8.32 18.74 12.24
N VAL A 303 9.07 17.66 12.44
CA VAL A 303 9.19 16.53 11.50
C VAL A 303 8.44 15.32 12.05
N MET A 304 7.35 14.96 11.40
CA MET A 304 6.54 13.80 11.75
C MET A 304 7.15 12.53 11.17
N LEU A 305 7.37 11.52 12.02
CA LEU A 305 7.99 10.24 11.66
C LEU A 305 7.01 9.07 11.87
N PRO A 306 6.00 8.91 11.01
CA PRO A 306 4.98 7.89 11.20
C PRO A 306 5.52 6.46 11.14
N GLY A 307 6.63 6.23 10.43
CA GLY A 307 7.32 4.94 10.40
C GLY A 307 7.80 4.49 11.79
N THR A 308 8.27 5.44 12.62
CA THR A 308 8.71 5.16 14.00
C THR A 308 7.55 4.61 14.84
N ALA A 309 6.42 5.31 14.89
CA ALA A 309 5.25 4.89 15.65
C ALA A 309 4.71 3.53 15.16
N PHE A 310 4.65 3.34 13.84
CA PHE A 310 4.27 2.06 13.24
C PHE A 310 5.21 0.91 13.63
N GLY A 311 6.53 1.14 13.57
CA GLY A 311 7.54 0.13 13.91
C GLY A 311 7.62 -0.19 15.41
N LEU A 312 7.23 0.76 16.27
CA LEU A 312 7.17 0.58 17.72
C LEU A 312 5.82 0.04 18.21
N GLY A 313 4.76 0.14 17.39
CA GLY A 313 3.39 -0.16 17.82
C GLY A 313 2.88 0.84 18.87
N SER A 314 3.35 2.09 18.80
CA SER A 314 2.95 3.18 19.69
C SER A 314 1.88 4.07 19.04
N ASP A 315 1.34 4.99 19.82
CA ASP A 315 0.51 6.07 19.26
C ASP A 315 1.33 6.97 18.33
N TYR A 316 0.66 7.56 17.34
CA TYR A 316 1.26 8.51 16.40
C TYR A 316 1.36 9.91 17.01
N ALA A 317 2.36 10.69 16.59
CA ALA A 317 2.46 12.11 16.91
C ALA A 317 1.25 12.90 16.37
N ASP A 318 0.81 13.92 17.11
CA ASP A 318 -0.35 14.74 16.75
C ASP A 318 0.00 15.78 15.66
N ALA A 319 0.05 15.31 14.41
CA ALA A 319 0.29 16.16 13.24
C ALA A 319 -0.82 17.20 13.02
N ARG A 320 -2.04 16.96 13.51
CA ARG A 320 -3.17 17.91 13.45
C ARG A 320 -2.90 19.10 14.34
N ALA A 321 -2.46 18.89 15.57
CA ALA A 321 -2.09 19.99 16.48
C ALA A 321 -1.04 20.92 15.87
N VAL A 322 -0.02 20.36 15.22
CA VAL A 322 1.02 21.12 14.49
C VAL A 322 0.42 21.96 13.37
N ARG A 323 -0.47 21.35 12.57
CA ARG A 323 -1.12 22.02 11.45
C ARG A 323 -2.05 23.13 11.92
N ASP A 324 -2.90 22.85 12.90
CA ASP A 324 -3.89 23.78 13.43
C ASP A 324 -3.23 24.97 14.15
N ALA A 325 -2.03 24.77 14.69
CA ALA A 325 -1.20 25.85 15.23
C ALA A 325 -0.63 26.78 14.15
N GLY A 326 -0.67 26.38 12.87
CA GLY A 326 -0.14 27.13 11.73
C GLY A 326 1.36 26.96 11.50
N ALA A 327 1.99 25.92 12.08
CA ALA A 327 3.41 25.66 11.87
C ALA A 327 3.66 25.03 10.48
N PRO A 328 4.84 25.25 9.87
CA PRO A 328 5.32 24.37 8.80
C PRO A 328 5.42 22.95 9.37
N LEU A 329 5.14 21.91 8.57
CA LEU A 329 5.23 20.52 9.00
C LEU A 329 5.92 19.72 7.90
N ALA A 330 6.83 18.86 8.30
CA ALA A 330 7.47 17.87 7.43
C ALA A 330 6.99 16.46 7.79
N VAL A 331 7.04 15.57 6.80
CA VAL A 331 6.88 14.12 6.99
C VAL A 331 8.14 13.48 6.45
N ALA A 332 8.71 12.53 7.19
CA ALA A 332 9.92 11.80 6.79
C ALA A 332 9.82 10.32 7.17
N THR A 333 10.69 9.48 6.59
CA THR A 333 10.54 8.02 6.72
C THR A 333 11.01 7.47 8.06
N ASP A 334 11.98 8.13 8.70
CA ASP A 334 12.82 7.53 9.74
C ASP A 334 13.52 6.24 9.26
N PHE A 335 14.00 6.23 8.00
CA PHE A 335 14.67 5.04 7.49
C PHE A 335 15.96 4.75 8.28
N ASN A 336 15.95 3.63 9.02
CA ASN A 336 17.04 3.18 9.85
C ASN A 336 16.98 1.63 10.02
N PRO A 337 17.98 0.98 10.66
CA PRO A 337 18.01 -0.47 10.84
C PRO A 337 16.80 -1.06 11.60
N ASN A 338 16.12 -0.25 12.42
CA ASN A 338 14.93 -0.64 13.18
C ASN A 338 13.63 -0.32 12.42
N CYS A 339 13.56 0.83 11.75
CA CYS A 339 12.47 1.21 10.85
C CYS A 339 12.94 1.09 9.39
N TYR A 340 12.95 -0.15 8.89
CA TYR A 340 13.48 -0.47 7.56
C TYR A 340 12.46 -0.18 6.43
N ALA A 341 12.02 1.08 6.31
CA ALA A 341 10.99 1.51 5.37
C ALA A 341 11.39 2.79 4.59
N PRO A 342 12.21 2.68 3.53
CA PRO A 342 12.82 3.84 2.86
C PRO A 342 11.90 4.61 1.88
N ARG A 343 10.58 4.37 1.89
CA ARG A 343 9.66 4.87 0.85
C ARG A 343 8.79 6.00 1.39
N MET A 344 8.97 7.21 0.86
CA MET A 344 8.17 8.38 1.24
C MET A 344 6.66 8.20 1.01
N GLY A 345 6.24 7.48 -0.03
CA GLY A 345 4.82 7.16 -0.24
C GLY A 345 4.19 6.35 0.89
N PHE A 346 4.98 5.47 1.55
CA PHE A 346 4.51 4.73 2.72
C PHE A 346 4.38 5.65 3.94
N ALA A 347 5.38 6.51 4.19
CA ALA A 347 5.31 7.51 5.25
C ALA A 347 4.14 8.49 5.06
N ALA A 348 3.90 8.95 3.82
CA ALA A 348 2.76 9.81 3.47
C ALA A 348 1.42 9.12 3.74
N THR A 349 1.30 7.82 3.39
CA THR A 349 0.10 7.03 3.66
C THR A 349 -0.16 6.95 5.17
N LEU A 350 0.86 6.60 5.97
CA LEU A 350 0.73 6.54 7.43
C LEU A 350 0.42 7.91 8.05
N ALA A 351 0.97 9.01 7.51
CA ALA A 351 0.62 10.35 7.96
C ALA A 351 -0.86 10.68 7.69
N CYS A 352 -1.43 10.17 6.60
CA CYS A 352 -2.86 10.32 6.33
C CYS A 352 -3.71 9.47 7.28
N VAL A 353 -3.47 8.14 7.31
CA VAL A 353 -4.36 7.20 8.00
C VAL A 353 -4.11 7.11 9.51
N GLY A 354 -2.89 7.41 9.96
CA GLY A 354 -2.46 7.32 11.36
C GLY A 354 -2.36 8.66 12.07
N MET A 355 -2.06 9.75 11.35
CA MET A 355 -1.91 11.10 11.93
C MET A 355 -3.01 12.08 11.50
N GLY A 356 -3.93 11.68 10.62
CA GLY A 356 -5.09 12.50 10.21
C GLY A 356 -4.78 13.64 9.25
N LEU A 357 -3.62 13.64 8.57
CA LEU A 357 -3.35 14.60 7.50
C LEU A 357 -4.20 14.29 6.26
N SER A 358 -4.62 15.31 5.53
CA SER A 358 -5.15 15.14 4.17
C SER A 358 -4.04 14.73 3.19
N PRO A 359 -4.37 14.11 2.04
CA PRO A 359 -3.36 13.79 1.01
C PRO A 359 -2.55 15.01 0.56
N ALA A 360 -3.19 16.17 0.42
CA ALA A 360 -2.51 17.42 0.04
C ALA A 360 -1.52 17.88 1.12
N GLU A 361 -1.88 17.78 2.40
CA GLU A 361 -0.99 18.11 3.52
C GLU A 361 0.18 17.14 3.62
N ALA A 362 -0.06 15.84 3.38
CA ALA A 362 1.00 14.83 3.35
C ALA A 362 1.97 15.08 2.19
N VAL A 363 1.49 15.33 0.97
CA VAL A 363 2.35 15.69 -0.18
C VAL A 363 3.14 16.96 0.11
N ARG A 364 2.51 18.01 0.67
CA ARG A 364 3.21 19.23 1.10
C ARG A 364 4.29 18.93 2.13
N GLY A 365 4.00 18.06 3.11
CA GLY A 365 4.94 17.64 4.15
C GLY A 365 6.13 16.86 3.59
N CYS A 366 5.89 15.97 2.63
CA CYS A 366 6.89 15.14 1.96
C CYS A 366 7.73 15.87 0.90
N THR A 367 7.38 17.11 0.56
CA THR A 367 8.08 17.91 -0.47
C THR A 367 8.62 19.19 0.17
N ARG A 368 7.85 20.27 0.14
CA ARG A 368 8.28 21.56 0.70
C ARG A 368 8.54 21.50 2.20
N GLY A 369 7.72 20.76 2.95
CA GLY A 369 7.91 20.55 4.38
C GLY A 369 9.28 19.96 4.69
N GLY A 370 9.63 18.86 4.01
CA GLY A 370 10.95 18.25 4.09
C GLY A 370 12.08 19.22 3.73
N ALA A 371 11.94 19.99 2.65
CA ALA A 371 12.93 21.00 2.28
C ALA A 371 13.13 22.08 3.36
N LEU A 372 12.05 22.56 3.99
CA LEU A 372 12.13 23.51 5.11
C LEU A 372 12.85 22.89 6.33
N ALA A 373 12.58 21.61 6.63
CA ALA A 373 13.26 20.87 7.69
C ALA A 373 14.76 20.63 7.41
N LEU A 374 15.19 20.84 6.16
CA LEU A 374 16.59 20.87 5.73
C LEU A 374 17.10 22.29 5.49
N GLY A 375 16.42 23.32 6.00
CA GLY A 375 16.94 24.69 6.00
C GLY A 375 16.66 25.50 4.73
N ALA A 376 15.80 25.01 3.82
CA ALA A 376 15.37 25.80 2.66
C ALA A 376 14.77 27.15 3.13
N GLY A 377 15.31 28.25 2.63
CA GLY A 377 14.83 29.59 2.98
C GLY A 377 15.28 30.10 4.36
N ARG A 378 16.32 29.51 4.97
CA ARG A 378 16.94 29.96 6.24
C ARG A 378 18.31 30.63 6.00
N PRO A 379 18.36 31.83 5.38
CA PRO A 379 19.63 32.50 5.08
C PRO A 379 20.42 32.91 6.33
N ASP A 380 19.75 33.06 7.48
CA ASP A 380 20.39 33.38 8.75
C ASP A 380 21.18 32.18 9.31
N ALA A 381 20.69 30.96 9.10
CA ALA A 381 21.39 29.73 9.50
C ALA A 381 22.49 29.35 8.50
N PHE A 382 22.29 29.66 7.22
CA PHE A 382 23.21 29.30 6.13
C PHE A 382 23.50 30.50 5.21
N PRO A 383 24.31 31.47 5.65
CA PRO A 383 24.53 32.71 4.89
C PRO A 383 25.36 32.50 3.62
N ASP A 384 26.26 31.51 3.60
CA ASP A 384 27.23 31.31 2.51
C ASP A 384 26.85 30.17 1.57
N ARG A 385 26.39 29.03 2.12
CA ARG A 385 26.07 27.82 1.35
C ARG A 385 24.88 27.10 2.00
N PRO A 386 23.65 27.25 1.47
CA PRO A 386 22.52 26.49 1.97
C PRO A 386 22.70 25.00 1.62
N PRO A 387 22.28 24.08 2.50
CA PRO A 387 22.40 22.63 2.28
C PRO A 387 21.43 22.12 1.21
N VAL A 388 20.35 22.85 0.93
CA VAL A 388 19.38 22.57 -0.15
C VAL A 388 18.99 23.87 -0.84
N ASP A 389 18.50 23.79 -2.08
CA ASP A 389 18.00 24.97 -2.80
C ASP A 389 16.83 25.64 -2.03
N PRO A 390 16.78 26.99 -1.93
CA PRO A 390 15.68 27.69 -1.25
C PRO A 390 14.28 27.39 -1.80
N GLN A 391 14.15 26.91 -3.04
CA GLN A 391 12.92 26.51 -3.70
C GLN A 391 12.74 24.98 -3.83
N ALA A 392 13.61 24.18 -3.21
CA ALA A 392 13.46 22.72 -3.17
C ALA A 392 12.08 22.29 -2.64
N GLY A 393 11.60 21.15 -3.13
CA GLY A 393 10.25 20.63 -2.87
C GLY A 393 9.13 21.41 -3.58
N THR A 394 9.45 22.15 -4.66
CA THR A 394 8.48 22.85 -5.52
C THR A 394 8.88 22.73 -7.00
N LEU A 395 7.92 22.94 -7.90
CA LEU A 395 8.12 23.07 -9.35
C LEU A 395 7.84 24.51 -9.83
N ALA A 396 8.06 25.50 -8.96
CA ALA A 396 7.96 26.90 -9.35
C ALA A 396 9.13 27.28 -10.29
N PRO A 397 8.96 28.26 -11.20
CA PRO A 397 10.07 28.69 -12.05
C PRO A 397 11.27 29.17 -11.22
N GLY A 398 12.44 28.59 -11.48
CA GLY A 398 13.68 28.81 -10.73
C GLY A 398 14.01 27.71 -9.70
N ALA A 399 13.06 26.84 -9.37
CA ALA A 399 13.28 25.69 -8.49
C ALA A 399 14.12 24.60 -9.17
N PRO A 400 14.75 23.70 -8.41
CA PRO A 400 15.35 22.48 -8.97
C PRO A 400 14.33 21.69 -9.81
N GLY A 401 14.81 21.09 -10.91
CA GLY A 401 14.00 20.26 -11.81
C GLY A 401 13.61 18.89 -11.25
N ASP A 402 13.51 18.77 -9.92
CA ASP A 402 13.25 17.52 -9.23
C ASP A 402 11.76 17.23 -9.18
N LEU A 403 11.33 16.21 -9.93
CA LEU A 403 9.92 15.88 -10.09
C LEU A 403 9.72 14.37 -10.16
N LEU A 404 8.51 13.96 -9.83
CA LEU A 404 8.02 12.60 -9.92
C LEU A 404 6.80 12.56 -10.84
N VAL A 405 6.81 11.64 -11.80
CA VAL A 405 5.64 11.28 -12.61
C VAL A 405 5.00 10.05 -12.01
N LEU A 406 3.81 10.21 -11.43
CA LEU A 406 3.08 9.15 -10.76
C LEU A 406 2.41 8.23 -11.78
N SER A 407 2.31 6.94 -11.46
CA SER A 407 1.50 5.98 -12.23
C SER A 407 0.01 6.05 -11.84
N ALA A 408 -0.50 7.25 -11.61
CA ALA A 408 -1.86 7.54 -11.20
C ALA A 408 -2.27 8.91 -11.74
N PRO A 409 -3.56 9.15 -12.09
CA PRO A 409 -4.02 10.40 -12.70
C PRO A 409 -4.04 11.59 -11.73
N SER A 410 -3.96 11.33 -10.42
CA SER A 410 -3.98 12.37 -9.38
C SER A 410 -2.86 12.18 -8.37
N TYR A 411 -2.37 13.28 -7.79
CA TYR A 411 -1.46 13.23 -6.64
C TYR A 411 -2.12 12.55 -5.43
N VAL A 412 -3.46 12.58 -5.35
CA VAL A 412 -4.21 11.81 -4.36
C VAL A 412 -3.89 10.33 -4.48
N GLY A 413 -3.51 9.82 -5.65
CA GLY A 413 -3.06 8.43 -5.86
C GLY A 413 -1.80 8.02 -5.09
N SER A 414 -1.13 8.92 -4.35
CA SER A 414 -0.22 8.54 -3.25
C SER A 414 -0.97 8.00 -2.00
N VAL A 415 -2.30 8.08 -2.01
CA VAL A 415 -3.31 7.52 -1.09
C VAL A 415 -4.28 6.71 -1.97
N VAL A 416 -4.37 5.41 -1.75
CA VAL A 416 -5.01 4.50 -2.72
C VAL A 416 -6.54 4.70 -2.71
N THR A 417 -7.11 5.22 -3.80
CA THR A 417 -8.56 5.20 -4.12
C THR A 417 -8.79 4.38 -5.38
N VAL A 418 -9.86 3.57 -5.43
CA VAL A 418 -10.21 2.78 -6.63
C VAL A 418 -11.36 3.45 -7.38
N THR A 419 -11.12 3.84 -8.63
CA THR A 419 -12.18 4.39 -9.50
C THR A 419 -12.91 3.26 -10.21
N LEU A 420 -14.23 3.21 -10.06
CA LEU A 420 -15.10 2.25 -10.71
C LEU A 420 -15.74 2.90 -11.94
N ASP A 421 -15.50 2.30 -13.10
CA ASP A 421 -16.12 2.69 -14.37
C ASP A 421 -17.09 1.62 -14.90
N GLY A 422 -17.07 0.39 -14.37
CA GLY A 422 -17.85 -0.73 -14.88
C GLY A 422 -17.17 -1.55 -15.98
N GLU A 423 -15.92 -1.23 -16.33
CA GLU A 423 -15.20 -1.78 -17.49
C GLU A 423 -13.74 -2.15 -17.21
N SER A 424 -13.09 -1.58 -16.19
CA SER A 424 -11.64 -1.76 -15.95
C SER A 424 -11.25 -2.32 -14.57
N LEU A 425 -12.20 -2.74 -13.73
CA LEU A 425 -11.89 -3.25 -12.38
C LEU A 425 -11.01 -4.50 -12.44
N THR A 426 -9.92 -4.50 -11.69
CA THR A 426 -8.97 -5.61 -11.60
C THR A 426 -9.17 -6.49 -10.36
N VAL A 427 -8.55 -7.68 -10.38
CA VAL A 427 -8.50 -8.57 -9.21
C VAL A 427 -7.82 -7.86 -8.04
N ASP A 428 -6.71 -7.18 -8.30
CA ASP A 428 -5.90 -6.55 -7.25
C ASP A 428 -6.64 -5.36 -6.63
N GLU A 429 -7.30 -4.51 -7.43
CA GLU A 429 -8.16 -3.44 -6.90
C GLU A 429 -9.35 -3.99 -6.08
N THR A 430 -9.96 -5.09 -6.53
CA THR A 430 -11.02 -5.76 -5.77
C THR A 430 -10.53 -6.22 -4.40
N VAL A 431 -9.33 -6.82 -4.34
CA VAL A 431 -8.70 -7.26 -3.08
C VAL A 431 -8.34 -6.05 -2.20
N THR A 432 -7.81 -4.98 -2.79
CA THR A 432 -7.49 -3.74 -2.09
C THR A 432 -8.74 -3.15 -1.43
N VAL A 433 -9.84 -3.01 -2.16
CA VAL A 433 -11.13 -2.56 -1.59
C VAL A 433 -11.62 -3.51 -0.51
N ALA A 434 -11.52 -4.83 -0.71
CA ALA A 434 -12.03 -5.83 0.21
C ALA A 434 -11.24 -5.93 1.53
N ARG A 435 -9.91 -5.79 1.50
CA ARG A 435 -9.02 -6.09 2.64
C ARG A 435 -8.29 -4.89 3.23
N THR A 436 -8.01 -3.87 2.43
CA THR A 436 -7.32 -2.64 2.88
C THR A 436 -8.27 -1.47 3.06
N GLU A 437 -9.54 -1.67 2.70
CA GLU A 437 -10.64 -0.76 2.97
C GLU A 437 -10.52 0.62 2.32
N VAL A 438 -9.78 0.69 1.21
CA VAL A 438 -9.70 1.88 0.37
C VAL A 438 -11.09 2.34 -0.10
N ALA A 439 -11.24 3.65 -0.23
CA ALA A 439 -12.44 4.25 -0.76
C ALA A 439 -12.60 3.92 -2.26
N VAL A 440 -13.86 3.88 -2.70
CA VAL A 440 -14.22 3.80 -4.13
C VAL A 440 -14.86 5.09 -4.60
N GLU A 441 -14.54 5.47 -5.83
CA GLU A 441 -15.18 6.57 -6.55
C GLU A 441 -15.82 6.05 -7.84
N ILE A 442 -16.81 6.78 -8.38
CA ILE A 442 -17.52 6.38 -9.59
C ILE A 442 -17.19 7.38 -10.71
N ALA A 443 -16.65 6.87 -11.82
CA ALA A 443 -16.32 7.68 -12.98
C ALA A 443 -17.56 8.35 -13.60
N ASP A 444 -17.44 9.63 -14.00
CA ASP A 444 -18.54 10.40 -14.60
C ASP A 444 -19.10 9.75 -15.87
N ALA A 445 -18.23 9.15 -16.69
CA ALA A 445 -18.66 8.42 -17.88
C ALA A 445 -19.58 7.23 -17.54
N ALA A 446 -19.30 6.53 -16.45
CA ALA A 446 -20.12 5.43 -15.96
C ALA A 446 -21.47 5.92 -15.43
N ARG A 447 -21.49 7.07 -14.72
CA ARG A 447 -22.73 7.72 -14.29
C ARG A 447 -23.64 8.03 -15.47
N GLU A 448 -23.09 8.57 -16.56
CA GLU A 448 -23.89 8.86 -17.76
C GLU A 448 -24.42 7.59 -18.43
N ARG A 449 -23.65 6.49 -18.47
CA ARG A 449 -24.14 5.18 -18.94
C ARG A 449 -25.33 4.69 -18.12
N VAL A 450 -25.25 4.75 -16.79
CA VAL A 450 -26.36 4.37 -15.89
C VAL A 450 -27.59 5.24 -16.15
N ARG A 451 -27.45 6.56 -16.25
CA ARG A 451 -28.55 7.48 -16.57
C ARG A 451 -29.18 7.16 -17.93
N ALA A 452 -28.37 6.88 -18.94
CA ALA A 452 -28.85 6.51 -20.26
C ALA A 452 -29.65 5.20 -20.24
N ALA A 453 -29.16 4.18 -19.53
CA ALA A 453 -29.86 2.91 -19.33
C ALA A 453 -31.20 3.13 -18.62
N ARG A 454 -31.22 3.99 -17.60
CA ARG A 454 -32.45 4.30 -16.84
C ARG A 454 -33.50 4.97 -17.72
N ARG A 455 -33.11 5.96 -18.54
CA ARG A 455 -34.02 6.63 -19.48
C ARG A 455 -34.68 5.63 -20.44
N ARG A 456 -33.95 4.60 -20.87
CA ARG A 456 -34.49 3.52 -21.73
C ARG A 456 -35.53 2.65 -21.00
N VAL A 457 -35.27 2.29 -19.73
CA VAL A 457 -36.27 1.55 -18.92
C VAL A 457 -37.56 2.36 -18.74
N GLU A 458 -37.43 3.67 -18.51
CA GLU A 458 -38.58 4.56 -18.33
C GLU A 458 -39.40 4.71 -19.62
N ASP A 459 -38.73 4.81 -20.77
CA ASP A 459 -39.36 4.83 -22.09
C ASP A 459 -40.16 3.54 -22.38
N VAL A 460 -39.56 2.37 -22.13
CA VAL A 460 -40.23 1.07 -22.28
C VAL A 460 -41.43 0.94 -21.35
N THR A 461 -41.29 1.39 -20.10
CA THR A 461 -42.39 1.32 -19.11
C THR A 461 -43.54 2.24 -19.51
N ALA A 462 -43.25 3.44 -20.04
CA ALA A 462 -44.24 4.40 -20.49
C ALA A 462 -45.05 3.91 -21.70
N ALA A 463 -44.44 3.11 -22.59
CA ALA A 463 -45.12 2.48 -23.73
C ALA A 463 -46.19 1.45 -23.30
N GLY A 464 -46.02 0.83 -22.12
CA GLY A 464 -47.01 -0.05 -21.51
C GLY A 464 -47.03 -1.49 -22.01
N ASP A 465 -46.16 -1.86 -22.95
CA ASP A 465 -46.01 -3.23 -23.45
C ASP A 465 -45.46 -4.18 -22.38
N PRO A 466 -45.88 -5.46 -22.34
CA PRO A 466 -45.38 -6.43 -21.38
C PRO A 466 -43.91 -6.77 -21.66
N VAL A 467 -43.02 -6.42 -20.73
CA VAL A 467 -41.58 -6.69 -20.80
C VAL A 467 -41.11 -7.35 -19.50
N TYR A 468 -40.45 -8.50 -19.67
CA TYR A 468 -39.95 -9.33 -18.57
C TYR A 468 -39.13 -8.50 -17.56
N GLY A 469 -39.41 -8.67 -16.26
CA GLY A 469 -38.67 -8.01 -15.19
C GLY A 469 -38.92 -6.51 -15.01
N LEU A 470 -39.69 -5.87 -15.91
CA LEU A 470 -40.13 -4.48 -15.78
C LEU A 470 -41.58 -4.40 -15.28
N ASN A 471 -42.53 -5.06 -15.98
CA ASN A 471 -43.97 -5.01 -15.65
C ASN A 471 -44.68 -6.39 -15.70
N THR A 472 -43.91 -7.48 -15.64
CA THR A 472 -44.39 -8.85 -15.48
C THR A 472 -43.84 -9.50 -14.20
N GLY A 473 -44.39 -10.65 -13.80
CA GLY A 473 -43.81 -11.50 -12.74
C GLY A 473 -42.46 -12.13 -13.13
N PHE A 474 -41.81 -12.77 -12.15
CA PHE A 474 -40.49 -13.40 -12.29
C PHE A 474 -40.57 -14.95 -12.26
N GLY A 475 -39.57 -15.63 -12.84
CA GLY A 475 -39.50 -17.10 -12.86
C GLY A 475 -40.70 -17.72 -13.58
N GLU A 476 -41.36 -18.70 -12.95
CA GLU A 476 -42.57 -19.36 -13.49
C GLU A 476 -43.77 -18.40 -13.65
N LEU A 477 -43.71 -17.19 -13.08
CA LEU A 477 -44.78 -16.18 -13.15
C LEU A 477 -44.60 -15.16 -14.29
N VAL A 478 -43.71 -15.43 -15.25
CA VAL A 478 -43.39 -14.53 -16.38
C VAL A 478 -44.60 -14.06 -17.18
N ASP A 479 -45.65 -14.86 -17.29
CA ASP A 479 -46.88 -14.51 -18.05
C ASP A 479 -47.85 -13.60 -17.28
N THR A 480 -47.56 -13.25 -16.02
CA THR A 480 -48.45 -12.42 -15.17
C THR A 480 -48.10 -10.94 -15.30
N ARG A 481 -49.00 -10.13 -15.87
CA ARG A 481 -48.84 -8.67 -15.95
C ARG A 481 -49.08 -8.00 -14.60
N ILE A 482 -48.23 -7.06 -14.22
CA ILE A 482 -48.26 -6.34 -12.95
C ILE A 482 -48.80 -4.92 -13.18
N PRO A 483 -49.85 -4.49 -12.46
CA PRO A 483 -50.33 -3.11 -12.50
C PRO A 483 -49.25 -2.10 -12.08
N ALA A 484 -49.20 -0.94 -12.72
CA ALA A 484 -48.16 0.07 -12.49
C ALA A 484 -48.07 0.54 -11.03
N ASP A 485 -49.19 0.62 -10.33
CA ASP A 485 -49.28 0.98 -8.89
C ASP A 485 -48.73 -0.11 -7.96
N ARG A 486 -48.51 -1.32 -8.46
CA ARG A 486 -47.99 -2.47 -7.69
C ARG A 486 -46.53 -2.82 -8.04
N VAL A 487 -45.90 -2.12 -8.98
CA VAL A 487 -44.51 -2.42 -9.37
C VAL A 487 -43.54 -2.18 -8.21
N ARG A 488 -43.75 -1.16 -7.39
CA ARG A 488 -42.90 -0.91 -6.21
C ARG A 488 -42.99 -2.03 -5.18
N ASP A 489 -44.21 -2.49 -4.90
CA ASP A 489 -44.45 -3.66 -4.04
C ASP A 489 -43.75 -4.89 -4.59
N LEU A 490 -43.79 -5.09 -5.91
CA LEU A 490 -43.15 -6.22 -6.56
C LEU A 490 -41.63 -6.24 -6.30
N GLN A 491 -40.94 -5.12 -6.46
CA GLN A 491 -39.48 -5.05 -6.26
C GLN A 491 -39.09 -5.27 -4.80
N ARG A 492 -39.83 -4.66 -3.85
CA ARG A 492 -39.61 -4.88 -2.41
C ARG A 492 -39.86 -6.32 -2.01
N ASN A 493 -40.98 -6.90 -2.44
CA ASN A 493 -41.32 -8.27 -2.12
C ASN A 493 -40.35 -9.27 -2.75
N LEU A 494 -39.75 -8.93 -3.90
CA LEU A 494 -38.71 -9.74 -4.52
C LEU A 494 -37.50 -9.88 -3.59
N LEU A 495 -36.96 -8.77 -3.05
CA LEU A 495 -35.85 -8.84 -2.10
C LEU A 495 -36.21 -9.70 -0.89
N ARG A 496 -37.37 -9.45 -0.28
CA ARG A 496 -37.85 -10.20 0.90
C ARG A 496 -38.00 -11.70 0.64
N SER A 497 -38.58 -12.09 -0.49
CA SER A 497 -38.81 -13.50 -0.77
C SER A 497 -37.52 -14.23 -1.16
N HIS A 498 -36.53 -13.52 -1.69
CA HIS A 498 -35.26 -14.09 -2.13
C HIS A 498 -34.18 -14.07 -1.05
N ALA A 499 -34.32 -13.24 -0.01
CA ALA A 499 -33.48 -13.26 1.20
C ALA A 499 -33.73 -14.52 2.05
N ALA A 500 -33.54 -15.69 1.43
CA ALA A 500 -33.78 -17.03 1.95
C ALA A 500 -32.46 -17.79 2.20
N GLY A 501 -31.34 -17.07 2.26
CA GLY A 501 -30.03 -17.63 2.61
C GLY A 501 -29.94 -18.11 4.07
N GLY A 502 -29.00 -19.01 4.36
CA GLY A 502 -28.72 -19.51 5.71
C GLY A 502 -27.27 -19.98 5.88
N GLY A 503 -26.94 -20.54 7.04
CA GLY A 503 -25.57 -20.95 7.38
C GLY A 503 -24.81 -19.84 8.11
N GLU A 504 -23.48 -19.95 8.13
CA GLU A 504 -22.59 -18.95 8.72
C GLU A 504 -22.66 -17.65 7.93
N GLU A 505 -22.39 -16.53 8.59
CA GLU A 505 -22.30 -15.21 7.96
C GLU A 505 -21.05 -15.13 7.07
N LEU A 506 -21.15 -14.42 5.95
CA LEU A 506 -20.00 -14.13 5.11
C LEU A 506 -19.02 -13.24 5.89
N PRO A 507 -17.70 -13.48 5.76
CA PRO A 507 -16.71 -12.57 6.33
C PRO A 507 -16.79 -11.20 5.67
N ARG A 508 -16.47 -10.14 6.43
CA ARG A 508 -16.47 -8.73 5.99
C ARG A 508 -15.78 -8.52 4.64
N GLU A 509 -14.60 -9.11 4.44
CA GLU A 509 -13.86 -8.99 3.18
C GLU A 509 -14.67 -9.50 1.97
N LEU A 510 -15.46 -10.57 2.14
CA LEU A 510 -16.25 -11.14 1.06
C LEU A 510 -17.55 -10.34 0.84
N VAL A 511 -18.13 -9.75 1.89
CA VAL A 511 -19.23 -8.79 1.75
C VAL A 511 -18.76 -7.57 0.94
N ARG A 512 -17.61 -6.99 1.30
CA ARG A 512 -16.99 -5.85 0.57
C ARG A 512 -16.67 -6.21 -0.89
N ALA A 513 -16.06 -7.37 -1.14
CA ALA A 513 -15.80 -7.86 -2.51
C ALA A 513 -17.11 -8.04 -3.32
N THR A 514 -18.18 -8.51 -2.68
CA THR A 514 -19.50 -8.65 -3.33
C THR A 514 -20.09 -7.27 -3.64
N MET A 515 -19.96 -6.30 -2.73
CA MET A 515 -20.45 -4.93 -2.95
C MET A 515 -19.72 -4.24 -4.11
N VAL A 516 -18.38 -4.21 -4.10
CA VAL A 516 -17.60 -3.51 -5.14
C VAL A 516 -17.84 -4.10 -6.54
N THR A 517 -17.87 -5.43 -6.64
CA THR A 517 -18.16 -6.09 -7.93
C THR A 517 -19.59 -5.88 -8.39
N ARG A 518 -20.55 -5.70 -7.46
CA ARG A 518 -21.94 -5.34 -7.81
C ARG A 518 -22.07 -3.90 -8.29
N ILE A 519 -21.40 -2.98 -7.63
CA ILE A 519 -21.34 -1.58 -8.08
C ILE A 519 -20.78 -1.55 -9.51
N ASN A 520 -19.63 -2.20 -9.76
CA ASN A 520 -19.01 -2.22 -11.07
C ASN A 520 -19.93 -2.82 -12.16
N ALA A 521 -20.58 -3.96 -11.89
CA ALA A 521 -21.51 -4.56 -12.84
C ALA A 521 -22.70 -3.66 -13.20
N LEU A 522 -23.24 -2.90 -12.23
CA LEU A 522 -24.33 -1.94 -12.48
C LEU A 522 -23.86 -0.73 -13.32
N LEU A 523 -22.61 -0.28 -13.11
CA LEU A 523 -21.96 0.82 -13.82
C LEU A 523 -21.72 0.55 -15.31
N SER A 524 -21.72 -0.71 -15.73
CA SER A 524 -21.67 -1.10 -17.15
C SER A 524 -22.81 -0.50 -17.99
N GLY A 525 -23.92 -0.10 -17.37
CA GLY A 525 -24.98 0.67 -18.04
C GLY A 525 -25.98 -0.16 -18.85
N TYR A 526 -26.15 -1.45 -18.51
CA TYR A 526 -27.15 -2.32 -19.17
C TYR A 526 -28.27 -2.78 -18.23
N SER A 527 -28.16 -2.52 -16.92
CA SER A 527 -29.13 -2.94 -15.90
C SER A 527 -30.32 -1.99 -15.72
N GLY A 528 -30.20 -0.71 -16.07
CA GLY A 528 -31.31 0.25 -16.00
C GLY A 528 -31.73 0.68 -14.58
N VAL A 529 -30.83 0.57 -13.61
CA VAL A 529 -31.01 1.12 -12.26
C VAL A 529 -30.86 2.64 -12.26
N ARG A 530 -31.35 3.33 -11.21
CA ARG A 530 -31.01 4.74 -10.99
C ARG A 530 -29.60 4.90 -10.46
N GLU A 531 -29.01 6.06 -10.73
CA GLU A 531 -27.72 6.48 -10.16
C GLU A 531 -27.72 6.44 -8.63
N ALA A 532 -28.83 6.84 -8.00
CA ALA A 532 -29.00 6.76 -6.54
C ALA A 532 -28.74 5.36 -5.97
N VAL A 533 -29.00 4.28 -6.73
CA VAL A 533 -28.75 2.91 -6.26
C VAL A 533 -27.24 2.62 -6.17
N VAL A 534 -26.47 3.02 -7.19
CA VAL A 534 -25.01 2.84 -7.17
C VAL A 534 -24.34 3.77 -6.17
N ASP A 535 -24.86 4.99 -5.99
CA ASP A 535 -24.39 5.93 -4.98
C ASP A 535 -24.59 5.39 -3.56
N HIS A 536 -25.75 4.78 -3.26
CA HIS A 536 -25.98 4.20 -1.93
C HIS A 536 -25.05 3.03 -1.64
N LEU A 537 -24.83 2.14 -2.61
CA LEU A 537 -23.90 1.03 -2.45
C LEU A 537 -22.46 1.51 -2.21
N ALA A 538 -22.00 2.50 -2.98
CA ALA A 538 -20.67 3.08 -2.83
C ALA A 538 -20.51 3.82 -1.48
N ALA A 539 -21.50 4.62 -1.09
CA ALA A 539 -21.51 5.33 0.18
C ALA A 539 -21.51 4.36 1.38
N MET A 540 -22.32 3.29 1.33
CA MET A 540 -22.29 2.23 2.35
C MET A 540 -20.90 1.57 2.43
N LEU A 541 -20.29 1.24 1.30
CA LEU A 541 -18.97 0.59 1.25
C LEU A 541 -17.87 1.48 1.85
N ASN A 542 -17.89 2.78 1.52
CA ASN A 542 -16.94 3.78 1.97
C ASN A 542 -17.15 4.17 3.45
N ALA A 543 -18.40 4.19 3.93
CA ALA A 543 -18.74 4.53 5.30
C ALA A 543 -18.68 3.33 6.27
N GLY A 544 -18.15 2.18 5.84
CA GLY A 544 -18.00 1.02 6.72
C GLY A 544 -19.32 0.31 7.06
N VAL A 545 -20.35 0.43 6.22
CA VAL A 545 -21.65 -0.24 6.40
C VAL A 545 -21.69 -1.53 5.58
N HIS A 546 -21.54 -2.68 6.24
CA HIS A 546 -21.46 -4.01 5.62
C HIS A 546 -22.67 -4.87 5.98
N PRO A 547 -23.55 -5.19 5.00
CA PRO A 547 -24.72 -6.02 5.27
C PRO A 547 -24.36 -7.41 5.83
N VAL A 548 -25.19 -7.91 6.74
CA VAL A 548 -25.08 -9.27 7.27
C VAL A 548 -25.66 -10.25 6.25
N VAL A 549 -24.79 -11.07 5.65
CA VAL A 549 -25.17 -11.97 4.55
C VAL A 549 -24.88 -13.42 4.93
N PRO A 550 -25.88 -14.32 4.94
CA PRO A 550 -25.65 -15.75 5.12
C PRO A 550 -24.94 -16.39 3.90
N ALA A 551 -24.00 -17.31 4.16
CA ALA A 551 -23.10 -17.86 3.16
C ALA A 551 -23.73 -18.93 2.22
N ARG A 552 -24.88 -19.52 2.56
CA ARG A 552 -25.53 -20.57 1.75
C ARG A 552 -26.88 -20.11 1.21
N GLY A 553 -27.24 -20.61 0.02
CA GLY A 553 -28.53 -20.37 -0.61
C GLY A 553 -28.43 -19.95 -2.09
N SER A 554 -27.25 -19.57 -2.56
CA SER A 554 -27.00 -19.38 -4.00
C SER A 554 -26.93 -20.71 -4.74
N LEU A 555 -27.47 -20.73 -5.96
CA LEU A 555 -27.32 -21.83 -6.92
C LEU A 555 -26.22 -21.57 -7.96
N GLY A 556 -25.75 -20.33 -8.10
CA GLY A 556 -24.82 -19.90 -9.16
C GLY A 556 -25.39 -19.94 -10.60
N ALA A 557 -26.43 -20.74 -10.87
CA ALA A 557 -27.04 -20.90 -12.18
C ALA A 557 -28.11 -19.85 -12.52
N SER A 558 -28.70 -19.20 -11.50
CA SER A 558 -29.72 -18.14 -11.64
C SER A 558 -29.23 -16.80 -11.08
N GLY A 559 -27.92 -16.63 -10.97
CA GLY A 559 -27.28 -15.59 -10.16
C GLY A 559 -27.25 -15.93 -8.65
N ASP A 560 -26.52 -15.11 -7.90
CA ASP A 560 -26.36 -15.15 -6.45
C ASP A 560 -27.55 -14.51 -5.72
N LEU A 561 -28.76 -14.90 -6.11
CA LEU A 561 -30.02 -14.26 -5.73
C LEU A 561 -30.16 -14.09 -4.21
N ALA A 562 -29.97 -15.18 -3.44
CA ALA A 562 -30.22 -15.14 -2.01
C ALA A 562 -29.22 -14.30 -1.21
N PRO A 563 -27.90 -14.45 -1.42
CA PRO A 563 -26.91 -13.58 -0.80
C PRO A 563 -27.07 -12.11 -1.20
N LEU A 564 -27.27 -11.83 -2.49
CA LEU A 564 -27.46 -10.45 -2.96
C LEU A 564 -28.77 -9.84 -2.46
N ALA A 565 -29.82 -10.64 -2.24
CA ALA A 565 -31.05 -10.17 -1.63
C ALA A 565 -30.85 -9.76 -0.17
N HIS A 566 -30.13 -10.55 0.63
CA HIS A 566 -29.74 -10.17 2.00
C HIS A 566 -28.94 -8.87 2.03
N LEU A 567 -27.95 -8.74 1.15
CA LEU A 567 -27.17 -7.50 0.98
C LEU A 567 -28.07 -6.31 0.65
N SER A 568 -29.00 -6.50 -0.29
CA SER A 568 -29.86 -5.43 -0.82
C SER A 568 -31.01 -5.03 0.10
N LEU A 569 -31.35 -5.82 1.12
CA LEU A 569 -32.38 -5.43 2.10
C LEU A 569 -31.98 -4.15 2.84
N VAL A 570 -30.69 -3.97 3.14
CA VAL A 570 -30.19 -2.79 3.86
C VAL A 570 -30.47 -1.51 3.08
N LEU A 571 -30.35 -1.54 1.75
CA LEU A 571 -30.65 -0.40 0.87
C LEU A 571 -32.09 0.13 1.02
N ILE A 572 -33.03 -0.72 1.43
CA ILE A 572 -34.44 -0.34 1.64
C ILE A 572 -34.79 -0.17 3.13
N GLY A 573 -33.78 -0.11 4.00
CA GLY A 573 -33.94 0.02 5.46
C GLY A 573 -34.42 -1.26 6.16
N GLU A 574 -34.21 -2.43 5.54
CA GLU A 574 -34.55 -3.74 6.11
C GLU A 574 -33.29 -4.60 6.29
N GLY A 575 -33.37 -5.71 7.02
CA GLY A 575 -32.18 -6.52 7.32
C GLY A 575 -31.28 -5.91 8.39
N GLU A 576 -30.03 -6.34 8.44
CA GLU A 576 -29.03 -5.93 9.42
C GLU A 576 -27.68 -5.66 8.72
N ALA A 577 -26.87 -4.77 9.29
CA ALA A 577 -25.52 -4.49 8.84
C ALA A 577 -24.58 -4.28 10.03
N ASP A 578 -23.33 -4.69 9.85
CA ASP A 578 -22.22 -4.32 10.72
C ASP A 578 -21.71 -2.93 10.27
N VAL A 579 -21.56 -2.01 11.21
CA VAL A 579 -21.21 -0.59 10.97
C VAL A 579 -20.00 -0.21 11.80
N ASP A 580 -19.04 0.46 11.16
CA ASP A 580 -17.87 1.01 11.85
C ASP A 580 -18.22 2.27 12.66
N GLY A 581 -17.77 2.33 13.91
CA GLY A 581 -17.88 3.52 14.76
C GLY A 581 -16.71 3.67 15.74
N ASP A 582 -16.70 4.76 16.50
CA ASP A 582 -15.61 5.14 17.42
C ASP A 582 -15.28 4.07 18.49
N GLY A 583 -16.21 3.16 18.76
CA GLY A 583 -16.07 2.05 19.72
C GLY A 583 -15.79 0.67 19.10
N GLY A 584 -15.57 0.59 17.78
CA GLY A 584 -15.47 -0.65 17.02
C GLY A 584 -16.71 -0.94 16.16
N VAL A 585 -16.88 -2.19 15.73
CA VAL A 585 -17.97 -2.62 14.86
C VAL A 585 -19.26 -2.85 15.66
N GLU A 586 -20.33 -2.16 15.29
CA GLU A 586 -21.67 -2.32 15.88
C GLU A 586 -22.66 -2.92 14.86
N ARG A 587 -23.49 -3.87 15.30
CA ARG A 587 -24.55 -4.43 14.47
C ARG A 587 -25.84 -3.64 14.63
N LEU A 588 -26.33 -3.09 13.53
CA LEU A 588 -27.51 -2.25 13.46
C LEU A 588 -28.57 -2.84 12.52
N ASP A 589 -29.84 -2.49 12.75
CA ASP A 589 -30.88 -2.72 11.75
C ASP A 589 -30.64 -1.86 10.50
N GLY A 590 -31.17 -2.29 9.35
CA GLY A 590 -30.86 -1.66 8.08
C GLY A 590 -31.20 -0.16 8.00
N ALA A 591 -32.22 0.31 8.73
CA ALA A 591 -32.57 1.73 8.74
C ALA A 591 -31.56 2.55 9.56
N ALA A 592 -31.20 2.06 10.75
CA ALA A 592 -30.18 2.69 11.60
C ALA A 592 -28.79 2.65 10.95
N ALA A 593 -28.46 1.56 10.25
CA ALA A 593 -27.20 1.44 9.51
C ALA A 593 -27.07 2.46 8.37
N LEU A 594 -28.15 2.70 7.62
CA LEU A 594 -28.17 3.77 6.61
C LEU A 594 -28.05 5.16 7.23
N GLU A 595 -28.74 5.40 8.36
CA GLU A 595 -28.66 6.67 9.09
C GLU A 595 -27.23 6.98 9.55
N ALA A 596 -26.49 5.97 10.02
CA ALA A 596 -25.08 6.10 10.40
C ALA A 596 -24.18 6.55 9.22
N ALA A 597 -24.52 6.16 7.98
CA ALA A 597 -23.85 6.61 6.77
C ALA A 597 -24.44 7.92 6.18
N GLY A 598 -25.38 8.58 6.87
CA GLY A 598 -26.07 9.78 6.35
C GLY A 598 -27.01 9.51 5.18
N LEU A 599 -27.48 8.27 5.02
CA LEU A 599 -28.33 7.81 3.92
C LEU A 599 -29.77 7.59 4.39
N ALA A 600 -30.71 7.77 3.47
CA ALA A 600 -32.12 7.42 3.68
C ALA A 600 -32.48 6.12 2.94
N PRO A 601 -33.40 5.28 3.47
CA PRO A 601 -33.87 4.09 2.77
C PRO A 601 -34.39 4.37 1.35
N LEU A 602 -33.96 3.56 0.38
CA LEU A 602 -34.42 3.66 -1.01
C LEU A 602 -35.81 3.08 -1.20
N GLU A 603 -36.66 3.80 -1.94
CA GLU A 603 -37.87 3.24 -2.53
C GLU A 603 -37.56 2.73 -3.94
N LEU A 604 -37.54 1.40 -4.13
CA LEU A 604 -37.18 0.78 -5.40
C LEU A 604 -38.24 1.02 -6.50
N ARG A 605 -37.74 1.19 -7.72
CA ARG A 605 -38.50 1.40 -8.96
C ARG A 605 -38.38 0.21 -9.91
N GLU A 606 -39.04 0.30 -11.06
CA GLU A 606 -39.08 -0.75 -12.10
C GLU A 606 -37.69 -1.36 -12.30
N LYS A 607 -37.63 -2.70 -12.26
CA LYS A 607 -36.43 -3.54 -12.44
C LYS A 607 -35.38 -3.46 -11.32
N GLU A 608 -35.35 -2.45 -10.46
CA GLU A 608 -34.23 -2.25 -9.52
C GLU A 608 -34.04 -3.38 -8.51
N GLY A 609 -35.13 -3.96 -7.98
CA GLY A 609 -35.05 -5.10 -7.07
C GLY A 609 -34.43 -6.32 -7.75
N LEU A 610 -34.80 -6.59 -9.01
CA LEU A 610 -34.19 -7.68 -9.78
C LEU A 610 -32.74 -7.37 -10.14
N ALA A 611 -32.47 -6.16 -10.63
CA ALA A 611 -31.15 -5.71 -11.03
C ALA A 611 -30.15 -5.64 -9.86
N LEU A 612 -30.62 -5.61 -8.61
CA LEU A 612 -29.77 -5.70 -7.43
C LEU A 612 -29.35 -7.14 -7.13
N ILE A 613 -30.20 -8.14 -7.39
CA ILE A 613 -29.96 -9.52 -6.98
C ILE A 613 -29.57 -10.48 -8.10
N ASN A 614 -29.78 -10.09 -9.35
CA ASN A 614 -29.57 -10.94 -10.52
C ASN A 614 -28.16 -10.74 -11.10
N GLY A 615 -27.21 -11.59 -10.73
CA GLY A 615 -25.81 -11.53 -11.17
C GLY A 615 -24.91 -12.49 -10.39
N THR A 616 -23.61 -12.55 -10.70
CA THR A 616 -22.65 -13.55 -10.19
C THR A 616 -21.71 -13.01 -9.10
N GLN A 617 -22.05 -11.87 -8.49
CA GLN A 617 -21.11 -11.05 -7.71
C GLN A 617 -20.55 -11.71 -6.45
N LEU A 618 -21.29 -12.56 -5.76
CA LEU A 618 -20.72 -13.28 -4.61
C LEU A 618 -19.67 -14.28 -5.11
N THR A 619 -20.03 -15.06 -6.13
CA THR A 619 -19.13 -16.05 -6.74
C THR A 619 -17.89 -15.37 -7.32
N LEU A 620 -18.07 -14.23 -7.98
CA LEU A 620 -17.01 -13.41 -8.56
C LEU A 620 -16.09 -12.80 -7.50
N GLY A 621 -16.64 -12.20 -6.46
CA GLY A 621 -15.88 -11.64 -5.34
C GLY A 621 -15.04 -12.72 -4.65
N ALA A 622 -15.63 -13.89 -4.37
CA ALA A 622 -14.91 -15.03 -3.82
C ALA A 622 -13.80 -15.53 -4.76
N ALA A 623 -14.07 -15.60 -6.07
CA ALA A 623 -13.08 -16.01 -7.06
C ALA A 623 -11.90 -15.03 -7.16
N ALA A 624 -12.15 -13.72 -7.09
CA ALA A 624 -11.10 -12.71 -7.09
C ALA A 624 -10.16 -12.84 -5.87
N LEU A 625 -10.74 -12.98 -4.67
CA LEU A 625 -9.98 -13.23 -3.44
C LEU A 625 -9.18 -14.55 -3.55
N ALA A 626 -9.81 -15.62 -4.06
CA ALA A 626 -9.17 -16.92 -4.23
C ALA A 626 -8.00 -16.91 -5.23
N VAL A 627 -8.10 -16.15 -6.33
CA VAL A 627 -6.99 -15.95 -7.28
C VAL A 627 -5.79 -15.34 -6.55
N HIS A 628 -6.02 -14.22 -5.86
CA HIS A 628 -4.95 -13.52 -5.14
C HIS A 628 -4.28 -14.40 -4.09
N ASP A 629 -5.07 -15.12 -3.29
CA ASP A 629 -4.57 -16.00 -2.24
C ASP A 629 -3.83 -17.21 -2.81
N ALA A 630 -4.32 -17.79 -3.91
CA ALA A 630 -3.65 -18.91 -4.57
C ALA A 630 -2.30 -18.50 -5.18
N GLU A 631 -2.18 -17.29 -5.73
CA GLU A 631 -0.90 -16.74 -6.23
C GLU A 631 0.11 -16.55 -5.09
N ARG A 632 -0.34 -16.04 -3.93
CA ARG A 632 0.48 -15.95 -2.71
C ARG A 632 0.89 -17.34 -2.20
N LEU A 633 -0.06 -18.28 -2.16
CA LEU A 633 0.19 -19.65 -1.71
C LEU A 633 1.19 -20.37 -2.62
N CYS A 634 1.12 -20.20 -3.95
CA CYS A 634 2.10 -20.79 -4.86
C CYS A 634 3.52 -20.26 -4.61
N ARG A 635 3.68 -18.96 -4.32
CA ARG A 635 4.98 -18.38 -3.93
C ARG A 635 5.50 -18.96 -2.61
N ALA A 636 4.64 -19.05 -1.60
CA ALA A 636 5.00 -19.67 -0.33
C ALA A 636 5.36 -21.16 -0.49
N ALA A 637 4.65 -21.90 -1.34
CA ALA A 637 4.92 -23.30 -1.62
C ALA A 637 6.27 -23.49 -2.32
N ASP A 638 6.62 -22.64 -3.29
CA ASP A 638 7.95 -22.65 -3.93
C ASP A 638 9.05 -22.39 -2.89
N ALA A 639 8.89 -21.41 -2.00
CA ALA A 639 9.85 -21.14 -0.94
C ALA A 639 10.00 -22.31 0.05
N ALA A 640 8.88 -22.90 0.51
CA ALA A 640 8.91 -24.08 1.37
C ALA A 640 9.56 -25.29 0.67
N GLY A 641 9.36 -25.42 -0.65
CA GLY A 641 9.98 -26.46 -1.45
C GLY A 641 11.48 -26.23 -1.69
N ALA A 642 11.92 -24.98 -1.85
CA ALA A 642 13.34 -24.62 -1.88
C ALA A 642 14.02 -24.97 -0.55
N LEU A 643 13.43 -24.56 0.58
CA LEU A 643 13.92 -24.91 1.91
C LEU A 643 13.97 -26.44 2.13
N THR A 644 12.94 -27.16 1.70
CA THR A 644 12.94 -28.63 1.74
C THR A 644 14.09 -29.21 0.91
N THR A 645 14.38 -28.62 -0.24
CA THR A 645 15.52 -29.03 -1.09
C THR A 645 16.83 -28.84 -0.33
N GLU A 646 17.03 -27.73 0.38
CA GLU A 646 18.21 -27.54 1.23
C GLU A 646 18.27 -28.55 2.38
N VAL A 647 17.20 -28.69 3.17
CA VAL A 647 17.16 -29.58 4.35
C VAL A 647 17.46 -31.02 3.98
N THR A 648 17.00 -31.46 2.81
CA THR A 648 17.27 -32.80 2.28
C THR A 648 18.59 -32.89 1.52
N MET A 649 19.39 -31.83 1.52
CA MET A 649 20.64 -31.67 0.76
C MET A 649 20.47 -31.99 -0.73
N GLY A 650 19.26 -31.77 -1.28
CA GLY A 650 18.81 -32.07 -2.64
C GLY A 650 19.44 -31.18 -3.72
N THR A 651 19.09 -31.43 -4.98
CA THR A 651 19.62 -30.67 -6.13
C THR A 651 18.57 -29.79 -6.80
N THR A 652 18.96 -28.58 -7.18
CA THR A 652 18.16 -27.70 -8.05
C THR A 652 18.39 -27.96 -9.54
N ALA A 653 19.12 -29.02 -9.93
CA ALA A 653 19.32 -29.37 -11.34
C ALA A 653 18.01 -29.60 -12.11
N ALA A 654 16.95 -30.07 -11.44
CA ALA A 654 15.63 -30.22 -12.03
C ALA A 654 14.95 -28.88 -12.41
N CYS A 655 15.45 -27.78 -11.85
CA CYS A 655 15.03 -26.40 -12.11
C CYS A 655 15.90 -25.72 -13.19
N ASP A 656 16.83 -26.45 -13.83
CA ASP A 656 17.68 -25.88 -14.87
C ASP A 656 16.84 -25.36 -16.05
N PRO A 657 17.13 -24.15 -16.57
CA PRO A 657 16.41 -23.59 -17.72
C PRO A 657 16.37 -24.54 -18.93
N ALA A 658 17.45 -25.30 -19.19
CA ALA A 658 17.48 -26.23 -20.33
C ALA A 658 16.41 -27.33 -20.24
N ILE A 659 16.00 -27.75 -19.03
CA ILE A 659 14.89 -28.68 -18.82
C ILE A 659 13.55 -27.99 -19.09
N GLN A 660 13.41 -26.73 -18.66
CA GLN A 660 12.15 -26.00 -18.82
C GLN A 660 11.91 -25.60 -20.28
N ASP A 661 12.98 -25.21 -20.99
CA ASP A 661 12.92 -24.75 -22.38
C ASP A 661 12.44 -25.84 -23.35
N VAL A 662 12.81 -27.11 -23.11
CA VAL A 662 12.36 -28.24 -23.95
C VAL A 662 10.94 -28.73 -23.61
N ARG A 663 10.32 -28.19 -22.55
CA ARG A 663 8.92 -28.45 -22.17
C ARG A 663 8.29 -27.16 -21.61
N PRO A 664 7.89 -26.21 -22.48
CA PRO A 664 7.67 -24.82 -22.12
C PRO A 664 6.27 -24.55 -21.54
N HIS A 665 5.92 -25.20 -20.43
CA HIS A 665 4.77 -24.78 -19.62
C HIS A 665 5.17 -23.56 -18.79
N ALA A 666 4.39 -22.47 -18.87
CA ALA A 666 4.73 -21.19 -18.26
C ALA A 666 4.86 -21.29 -16.73
N GLY A 667 3.86 -21.88 -16.05
CA GLY A 667 3.93 -22.10 -14.61
C GLY A 667 5.14 -22.95 -14.19
N GLN A 668 5.49 -23.97 -14.97
CA GLN A 668 6.64 -24.83 -14.70
C GLN A 668 7.95 -24.03 -14.72
N ALA A 669 8.15 -23.22 -15.76
CA ALA A 669 9.32 -22.36 -15.88
C ALA A 669 9.41 -21.36 -14.72
N THR A 670 8.29 -20.74 -14.33
CA THR A 670 8.23 -19.79 -13.22
C THR A 670 8.59 -20.42 -11.87
N SER A 671 8.04 -21.59 -11.54
CA SER A 671 8.38 -22.29 -10.29
C SER A 671 9.84 -22.75 -10.28
N ALA A 672 10.36 -23.26 -11.40
CA ALA A 672 11.78 -23.61 -11.53
C ALA A 672 12.70 -22.40 -11.29
N ALA A 673 12.42 -21.28 -11.95
CA ALA A 673 13.20 -20.06 -11.80
C ALA A 673 13.18 -19.55 -10.35
N THR A 674 12.00 -19.57 -9.71
CA THR A 674 11.83 -19.12 -8.32
C THR A 674 12.62 -19.99 -7.35
N VAL A 675 12.48 -21.32 -7.40
CA VAL A 675 13.22 -22.24 -6.52
C VAL A 675 14.72 -22.12 -6.74
N ARG A 676 15.16 -22.00 -8.00
CA ARG A 676 16.57 -21.84 -8.32
C ARG A 676 17.13 -20.52 -7.77
N ALA A 677 16.37 -19.43 -7.84
CA ALA A 677 16.77 -18.14 -7.29
C ALA A 677 16.88 -18.20 -5.75
N LEU A 678 15.88 -18.76 -5.08
CA LEU A 678 15.85 -18.85 -3.61
C LEU A 678 16.99 -19.73 -3.05
N ALA A 679 17.41 -20.75 -3.78
CA ALA A 679 18.50 -21.64 -3.37
C ALA A 679 19.86 -21.33 -4.03
N GLY A 680 19.98 -20.19 -4.73
CA GLY A 680 21.12 -19.89 -5.60
C GLY A 680 22.47 -19.85 -4.89
N ASP A 681 22.50 -19.29 -3.68
CA ASP A 681 23.72 -19.11 -2.87
C ASP A 681 23.83 -20.13 -1.72
N SER A 682 23.02 -21.19 -1.76
CA SER A 682 23.00 -22.21 -0.72
C SER A 682 24.22 -23.12 -0.78
N GLU A 683 25.08 -23.06 0.25
CA GLU A 683 26.17 -24.02 0.44
C GLU A 683 25.66 -25.46 0.60
N VAL A 684 24.45 -25.62 1.17
CA VAL A 684 23.82 -26.91 1.40
C VAL A 684 23.41 -27.57 0.08
N VAL A 685 22.79 -26.83 -0.83
CA VAL A 685 22.47 -27.34 -2.18
C VAL A 685 23.74 -27.55 -3.00
N ALA A 686 24.75 -26.68 -2.84
CA ALA A 686 26.03 -26.86 -3.51
C ALA A 686 26.74 -28.16 -3.10
N SER A 687 26.54 -28.63 -1.87
CA SER A 687 27.10 -29.90 -1.38
C SER A 687 26.62 -31.13 -2.19
N HIS A 688 25.47 -31.04 -2.87
CA HIS A 688 24.95 -32.12 -3.72
C HIS A 688 25.87 -32.40 -4.93
N ARG A 689 26.74 -31.46 -5.35
CA ARG A 689 27.61 -31.66 -6.53
C ARG A 689 28.50 -32.92 -6.47
N ASN A 690 28.84 -33.37 -5.26
CA ASN A 690 29.68 -34.55 -5.02
C ASN A 690 28.96 -35.65 -4.20
N CYS A 691 27.63 -35.69 -4.27
CA CYS A 691 26.81 -36.68 -3.57
C CYS A 691 26.63 -37.97 -4.39
N ASP A 692 26.56 -39.13 -3.71
CA ASP A 692 26.28 -40.43 -4.34
C ASP A 692 24.83 -40.57 -4.84
N ARG A 693 23.93 -39.67 -4.47
CA ARG A 693 22.52 -39.69 -4.90
C ARG A 693 22.41 -39.22 -6.35
N VAL A 694 21.84 -40.09 -7.19
CA VAL A 694 21.64 -39.81 -8.61
C VAL A 694 20.45 -38.87 -8.86
N GLN A 695 19.37 -39.00 -8.08
CA GLN A 695 18.14 -38.20 -8.23
C GLN A 695 17.39 -38.08 -6.90
N ASP A 696 16.74 -36.94 -6.69
CA ASP A 696 15.82 -36.75 -5.57
C ASP A 696 14.45 -37.41 -5.80
N ALA A 697 13.70 -37.57 -4.70
CA ALA A 697 12.31 -38.01 -4.69
C ALA A 697 11.39 -37.04 -5.46
N TYR A 698 10.26 -37.54 -5.96
CA TYR A 698 9.36 -36.74 -6.81
C TYR A 698 8.78 -35.51 -6.10
N SER A 699 8.56 -35.56 -4.79
CA SER A 699 8.06 -34.41 -4.01
C SER A 699 9.04 -33.21 -3.99
N ILE A 700 10.29 -33.43 -4.38
CA ILE A 700 11.35 -32.41 -4.51
C ILE A 700 11.66 -32.18 -5.99
N ARG A 701 12.02 -33.24 -6.72
CA ARG A 701 12.45 -33.15 -8.12
C ARG A 701 11.37 -32.70 -9.08
N CYS A 702 10.11 -33.06 -8.82
CA CYS A 702 8.97 -32.67 -9.65
C CYS A 702 8.29 -31.38 -9.18
N LEU A 703 8.92 -30.63 -8.26
CA LEU A 703 8.37 -29.38 -7.73
C LEU A 703 7.99 -28.40 -8.86
N PRO A 704 8.85 -28.10 -9.86
CA PRO A 704 8.47 -27.19 -10.92
C PRO A 704 7.23 -27.65 -11.69
N GLN A 705 7.11 -28.94 -11.97
CA GLN A 705 6.01 -29.50 -12.75
C GLN A 705 4.69 -29.45 -11.97
N VAL A 706 4.71 -29.82 -10.68
CA VAL A 706 3.50 -29.84 -9.85
C VAL A 706 3.07 -28.43 -9.48
N HIS A 707 3.97 -27.61 -8.93
CA HIS A 707 3.63 -26.23 -8.55
C HIS A 707 3.30 -25.39 -9.79
N GLY A 708 4.00 -25.60 -10.89
CA GLY A 708 3.74 -24.93 -12.16
C GLY A 708 2.35 -25.23 -12.72
N ALA A 709 1.90 -26.49 -12.70
CA ALA A 709 0.56 -26.84 -13.14
C ALA A 709 -0.53 -26.16 -12.28
N VAL A 710 -0.27 -25.93 -11.00
CA VAL A 710 -1.17 -25.19 -10.11
C VAL A 710 -1.20 -23.71 -10.47
N ARG A 711 -0.05 -23.10 -10.77
CA ARG A 711 0.02 -21.72 -11.29
C ARG A 711 -0.76 -21.56 -12.60
N ASP A 712 -0.68 -22.54 -13.50
CA ASP A 712 -1.45 -22.53 -14.75
C ASP A 712 -2.98 -22.58 -14.48
N ALA A 713 -3.41 -23.35 -13.46
CA ALA A 713 -4.81 -23.37 -13.04
C ALA A 713 -5.28 -22.03 -12.46
N VAL A 714 -4.45 -21.39 -11.63
CA VAL A 714 -4.71 -20.04 -11.09
C VAL A 714 -4.82 -19.00 -12.20
N ALA A 715 -3.89 -19.01 -13.17
CA ALA A 715 -3.92 -18.11 -14.33
C ALA A 715 -5.18 -18.31 -15.20
N HIS A 716 -5.64 -19.55 -15.34
CA HIS A 716 -6.88 -19.86 -16.05
C HIS A 716 -8.11 -19.26 -15.35
N LEU A 717 -8.19 -19.36 -14.02
CA LEU A 717 -9.26 -18.70 -13.25
C LEU A 717 -9.14 -17.18 -13.32
N ARG A 718 -7.93 -16.61 -13.14
CA ARG A 718 -7.68 -15.16 -13.23
C ARG A 718 -8.22 -14.55 -14.51
N THR A 719 -8.06 -15.27 -15.63
CA THR A 719 -8.59 -14.84 -16.93
C THR A 719 -10.13 -14.77 -16.95
N ALA A 720 -10.84 -15.72 -16.32
CA ALA A 720 -12.31 -15.64 -16.26
C ALA A 720 -12.76 -14.53 -15.32
N VAL A 721 -12.10 -14.39 -14.16
CA VAL A 721 -12.41 -13.35 -13.18
C VAL A 721 -12.23 -11.97 -13.80
N ALA A 722 -11.13 -11.72 -14.53
CA ALA A 722 -10.90 -10.43 -15.20
C ALA A 722 -11.98 -10.07 -16.23
N VAL A 723 -12.52 -11.08 -16.94
CA VAL A 723 -13.64 -10.88 -17.88
C VAL A 723 -14.94 -10.61 -17.13
N GLU A 724 -15.25 -11.41 -16.11
CA GLU A 724 -16.51 -11.32 -15.36
C GLU A 724 -16.59 -10.04 -14.53
N LEU A 725 -15.47 -9.56 -13.95
CA LEU A 725 -15.38 -8.27 -13.25
C LEU A 725 -15.91 -7.10 -14.08
N ASN A 726 -15.73 -7.18 -15.40
CA ASN A 726 -16.01 -6.13 -16.35
C ASN A 726 -17.14 -6.52 -17.33
N SER A 727 -18.06 -7.37 -16.86
CA SER A 727 -19.20 -7.86 -17.62
C SER A 727 -20.54 -7.40 -17.04
N ALA A 728 -21.50 -7.14 -17.92
CA ALA A 728 -22.89 -6.88 -17.54
C ALA A 728 -23.62 -8.19 -17.19
N THR A 729 -23.51 -8.62 -15.93
CA THR A 729 -24.21 -9.81 -15.41
C THR A 729 -25.57 -9.40 -14.81
N ASP A 730 -26.62 -9.48 -15.63
CA ASP A 730 -28.00 -9.16 -15.25
C ASP A 730 -28.96 -9.73 -16.32
N ASN A 731 -30.25 -9.71 -16.05
CA ASN A 731 -31.31 -10.03 -17.01
C ASN A 731 -32.65 -9.37 -16.62
N PRO A 732 -33.42 -8.81 -17.58
CA PRO A 732 -33.01 -8.56 -18.96
C PRO A 732 -31.99 -7.42 -19.04
N LEU A 733 -31.29 -7.34 -20.17
CA LEU A 733 -30.36 -6.25 -20.47
C LEU A 733 -31.02 -5.21 -21.39
N VAL A 734 -30.65 -3.95 -21.22
CA VAL A 734 -31.25 -2.80 -21.91
C VAL A 734 -30.22 -2.11 -22.78
N PHE A 735 -30.52 -2.00 -24.07
CA PHE A 735 -29.65 -1.47 -25.12
C PHE A 735 -30.30 -0.31 -25.86
N PRO A 736 -29.52 0.56 -26.53
CA PRO A 736 -30.06 1.38 -27.62
C PRO A 736 -30.73 0.48 -28.66
N ARG A 737 -31.90 0.89 -29.17
CA ARG A 737 -32.61 0.11 -30.20
C ARG A 737 -31.75 -0.15 -31.44
N ALA A 738 -30.89 0.81 -31.81
CA ALA A 738 -30.01 0.68 -32.97
C ALA A 738 -28.93 -0.41 -32.84
N ASP A 739 -28.64 -0.86 -31.61
CA ASP A 739 -27.55 -1.80 -31.33
C ASP A 739 -28.04 -3.26 -31.27
N VAL A 740 -29.34 -3.49 -31.45
CA VAL A 740 -29.96 -4.81 -31.28
C VAL A 740 -30.79 -5.22 -32.49
N ASP A 741 -30.95 -6.53 -32.66
CA ASP A 741 -31.77 -7.12 -33.72
C ASP A 741 -33.27 -6.81 -33.53
N ASP A 742 -34.02 -6.84 -34.63
CA ASP A 742 -35.44 -6.48 -34.64
C ASP A 742 -36.32 -7.33 -33.71
N ARG A 743 -35.85 -8.52 -33.32
CA ARG A 743 -36.52 -9.41 -32.36
C ARG A 743 -36.49 -8.93 -30.91
N ALA A 744 -35.66 -7.94 -30.58
CA ALA A 744 -35.63 -7.37 -29.24
C ALA A 744 -36.97 -6.71 -28.91
N SER A 745 -37.49 -6.96 -27.71
CA SER A 745 -38.65 -6.24 -27.17
C SER A 745 -38.28 -4.78 -26.87
N GLY A 746 -39.27 -3.91 -26.67
CA GLY A 746 -39.05 -2.52 -26.27
C GLY A 746 -39.67 -1.53 -27.26
N THR A 747 -39.01 -0.40 -27.44
CA THR A 747 -39.49 0.76 -28.22
C THR A 747 -38.57 1.07 -29.40
N GLU A 748 -38.90 2.09 -30.18
CA GLU A 748 -38.04 2.63 -31.23
C GLU A 748 -36.70 3.20 -30.70
N ALA A 749 -36.62 3.52 -29.39
CA ALA A 749 -35.42 4.06 -28.76
C ALA A 749 -34.66 3.03 -27.91
N ALA A 750 -35.34 2.01 -27.39
CA ALA A 750 -34.80 1.06 -26.44
C ALA A 750 -35.08 -0.39 -26.82
N GLY A 751 -34.02 -1.21 -26.83
CA GLY A 751 -34.13 -2.67 -26.94
C GLY A 751 -33.97 -3.33 -25.58
N VAL A 752 -34.82 -4.30 -25.26
CA VAL A 752 -34.75 -5.14 -24.06
C VAL A 752 -34.59 -6.59 -24.49
N ILE A 753 -33.48 -7.19 -24.10
CA ILE A 753 -33.13 -8.57 -24.47
C ILE A 753 -33.05 -9.42 -23.21
N SER A 754 -33.83 -10.51 -23.21
CA SER A 754 -33.68 -11.56 -22.20
C SER A 754 -32.55 -12.50 -22.58
N GLY A 755 -31.64 -12.74 -21.63
CA GLY A 755 -30.46 -13.58 -21.79
C GLY A 755 -30.11 -14.34 -20.52
N GLY A 756 -28.95 -15.02 -20.54
CA GLY A 756 -28.45 -15.85 -19.44
C GLY A 756 -27.20 -15.30 -18.75
N ASN A 757 -26.93 -14.00 -18.86
CA ASN A 757 -25.68 -13.39 -18.36
C ASN A 757 -25.52 -13.43 -16.82
N PHE A 758 -26.55 -13.87 -16.08
CA PHE A 758 -26.46 -14.13 -14.64
C PHE A 758 -25.90 -15.52 -14.28
N HIS A 759 -25.62 -16.37 -15.27
CA HIS A 759 -25.22 -17.76 -15.04
C HIS A 759 -23.70 -17.89 -14.83
N GLY A 760 -23.27 -18.30 -13.64
CA GLY A 760 -21.87 -18.38 -13.23
C GLY A 760 -21.06 -19.58 -13.75
N GLU A 761 -21.51 -20.28 -14.79
CA GLU A 761 -20.81 -21.47 -15.32
C GLU A 761 -19.35 -21.17 -15.75
N PRO A 762 -19.06 -20.01 -16.40
CA PRO A 762 -17.68 -19.67 -16.79
C PRO A 762 -16.69 -19.62 -15.63
N LEU A 763 -17.16 -19.23 -14.44
CA LEU A 763 -16.38 -19.24 -13.20
C LEU A 763 -16.37 -20.62 -12.55
N ALA A 764 -17.52 -21.28 -12.45
CA ALA A 764 -17.70 -22.53 -11.72
C ALA A 764 -16.73 -23.64 -12.16
N LEU A 765 -16.60 -23.90 -13.46
CA LEU A 765 -15.71 -24.94 -13.98
C LEU A 765 -14.22 -24.65 -13.69
N ARG A 766 -13.84 -23.37 -13.65
CA ARG A 766 -12.46 -22.97 -13.36
C ARG A 766 -12.16 -22.96 -11.87
N LEU A 767 -13.16 -22.67 -11.04
CA LEU A 767 -13.09 -22.87 -9.60
C LEU A 767 -12.93 -24.35 -9.26
N ASP A 768 -13.71 -25.25 -9.87
CA ASP A 768 -13.54 -26.70 -9.71
C ASP A 768 -12.13 -27.16 -10.10
N TYR A 769 -11.60 -26.64 -11.21
CA TYR A 769 -10.24 -26.91 -11.64
C TYR A 769 -9.20 -26.39 -10.63
N LEU A 770 -9.37 -25.18 -10.09
CA LEU A 770 -8.50 -24.62 -9.07
C LEU A 770 -8.53 -25.45 -7.78
N VAL A 771 -9.70 -25.88 -7.31
CA VAL A 771 -9.83 -26.71 -6.10
C VAL A 771 -9.04 -28.02 -6.24
N ALA A 772 -9.14 -28.68 -7.41
CA ALA A 772 -8.36 -29.87 -7.69
C ALA A 772 -6.85 -29.57 -7.70
N ALA A 773 -6.43 -28.48 -8.35
CA ALA A 773 -5.04 -28.06 -8.42
C ALA A 773 -4.45 -27.73 -7.04
N LEU A 774 -5.16 -26.99 -6.20
CA LEU A 774 -4.72 -26.67 -4.82
C LEU A 774 -4.64 -27.92 -3.95
N THR A 775 -5.53 -28.91 -4.17
CA THR A 775 -5.46 -30.21 -3.48
C THR A 775 -4.19 -30.97 -3.86
N GLU A 776 -3.77 -30.92 -5.13
CA GLU A 776 -2.48 -31.48 -5.56
C GLU A 776 -1.28 -30.74 -4.95
N LEU A 777 -1.35 -29.41 -4.81
CA LEU A 777 -0.31 -28.62 -4.13
C LEU A 777 -0.18 -29.04 -2.65
N ALA A 778 -1.31 -29.19 -1.96
CA ALA A 778 -1.34 -29.67 -0.58
C ALA A 778 -0.78 -31.10 -0.49
N ALA A 779 -1.12 -31.98 -1.44
CA ALA A 779 -0.65 -33.35 -1.47
C ALA A 779 0.88 -33.44 -1.62
N VAL A 780 1.46 -32.73 -2.59
CA VAL A 780 2.92 -32.74 -2.77
C VAL A 780 3.65 -32.10 -1.59
N SER A 781 3.05 -31.08 -0.95
CA SER A 781 3.60 -30.46 0.25
C SER A 781 3.62 -31.45 1.43
N GLU A 782 2.52 -32.18 1.68
CA GLU A 782 2.49 -33.20 2.73
C GLU A 782 3.47 -34.35 2.44
N ARG A 783 3.67 -34.74 1.18
CA ARG A 783 4.71 -35.72 0.81
C ARG A 783 6.13 -35.23 1.13
N ARG A 784 6.38 -33.91 1.11
CA ARG A 784 7.66 -33.34 1.59
C ARG A 784 7.75 -33.41 3.11
N VAL A 785 6.67 -33.13 3.83
CA VAL A 785 6.61 -33.29 5.29
C VAL A 785 6.89 -34.74 5.71
N ASP A 786 6.24 -35.73 5.08
CA ASP A 786 6.52 -37.15 5.32
C ASP A 786 7.99 -37.50 5.02
N ARG A 787 8.54 -36.97 3.91
CA ARG A 787 9.95 -37.19 3.57
C ARG A 787 10.91 -36.68 4.64
N ILE A 788 10.64 -35.54 5.28
CA ILE A 788 11.55 -34.96 6.29
C ILE A 788 11.37 -35.63 7.66
N LEU A 789 10.15 -36.04 8.02
CA LEU A 789 9.83 -36.51 9.37
C LEU A 789 9.86 -38.03 9.54
N ASN A 790 9.64 -38.81 8.49
CA ASN A 790 9.51 -40.26 8.59
C ASN A 790 10.89 -40.93 8.64
N PRO A 791 11.26 -41.62 9.74
CA PRO A 791 12.59 -42.21 9.90
C PRO A 791 12.93 -43.29 8.88
N ASN A 792 11.92 -43.85 8.19
CA ASN A 792 12.12 -44.84 7.13
C ASN A 792 12.42 -44.20 5.77
N LEU A 793 12.18 -42.89 5.62
CA LEU A 793 12.32 -42.15 4.38
C LEU A 793 13.37 -41.04 4.49
N GLN A 794 13.41 -40.29 5.58
CA GLN A 794 14.22 -39.09 5.73
C GLN A 794 15.72 -39.28 5.49
N GLU A 795 16.40 -38.16 5.29
CA GLU A 795 17.84 -38.19 5.09
C GLU A 795 18.57 -38.66 6.36
N PRO A 796 19.68 -39.43 6.23
CA PRO A 796 20.33 -40.04 7.39
C PRO A 796 20.86 -39.05 8.44
N HIS A 797 21.11 -37.79 8.06
CA HIS A 797 21.59 -36.76 8.98
C HIS A 797 20.48 -36.11 9.81
N LEU A 798 19.21 -36.34 9.45
CA LEU A 798 18.07 -35.82 10.19
C LEU A 798 17.72 -36.79 11.33
N PRO A 799 17.47 -36.30 12.56
CA PRO A 799 16.97 -37.16 13.63
C PRO A 799 15.51 -37.56 13.36
N PRO A 800 15.07 -38.76 13.77
CA PRO A 800 13.68 -39.21 13.64
C PRO A 800 12.66 -38.14 14.05
N PHE A 801 11.73 -37.81 13.14
CA PHE A 801 10.69 -36.79 13.38
C PHE A 801 11.22 -35.40 13.77
N LEU A 802 12.49 -35.12 13.50
CA LEU A 802 13.21 -33.92 13.95
C LEU A 802 13.17 -33.71 15.47
N ALA A 803 13.19 -34.79 16.26
CA ALA A 803 13.29 -34.72 17.72
C ALA A 803 14.72 -34.47 18.19
N ASP A 804 14.90 -33.68 19.25
CA ASP A 804 16.21 -33.43 19.86
C ASP A 804 16.62 -34.61 20.77
N ASP A 805 15.70 -35.10 21.61
CA ASP A 805 15.88 -36.30 22.45
C ASP A 805 14.97 -37.45 22.00
N VAL A 806 15.43 -38.23 21.02
CA VAL A 806 14.67 -39.31 20.39
C VAL A 806 14.25 -40.38 21.40
N GLY A 807 12.93 -40.52 21.56
CA GLY A 807 12.31 -41.53 22.44
C GLY A 807 11.81 -40.96 23.77
N VAL A 808 12.34 -39.81 24.21
CA VAL A 808 11.75 -38.98 25.26
C VAL A 808 10.77 -37.98 24.64
N GLU A 809 11.16 -37.41 23.50
CA GLU A 809 10.36 -36.49 22.70
C GLU A 809 9.77 -37.18 21.47
N SER A 810 8.59 -36.71 21.05
CA SER A 810 7.93 -37.14 19.81
C SER A 810 8.31 -36.27 18.61
N GLY A 811 9.11 -35.22 18.81
CA GLY A 811 9.43 -34.22 17.78
C GLY A 811 8.16 -33.69 17.10
N LEU A 812 8.20 -33.60 15.78
CA LEU A 812 7.09 -33.14 14.94
C LEU A 812 6.19 -34.27 14.42
N MET A 813 6.27 -35.48 14.99
CA MET A 813 5.48 -36.64 14.56
C MET A 813 3.98 -36.33 14.45
N ILE A 814 3.40 -35.67 15.47
CA ILE A 814 1.97 -35.36 15.49
C ILE A 814 1.61 -34.23 14.51
N ALA A 815 2.56 -33.34 14.18
CA ALA A 815 2.34 -32.30 13.16
C ALA A 815 2.10 -32.93 11.78
N GLN A 816 2.76 -34.04 11.47
CA GLN A 816 2.48 -34.81 10.24
C GLN A 816 1.04 -35.33 10.22
N TYR A 817 0.51 -35.80 11.35
CA TYR A 817 -0.87 -36.32 11.42
C TYR A 817 -1.88 -35.21 11.15
N ALA A 818 -1.63 -34.01 11.69
CA ALA A 818 -2.44 -32.84 11.39
C ALA A 818 -2.37 -32.47 9.90
N ALA A 819 -1.18 -32.47 9.29
CA ALA A 819 -1.02 -32.20 7.86
C ALA A 819 -1.78 -33.22 6.98
N ALA A 820 -1.68 -34.51 7.30
CA ALA A 820 -2.39 -35.56 6.59
C ALA A 820 -3.92 -35.46 6.79
N ALA A 821 -4.39 -35.10 7.98
CA ALA A 821 -5.81 -34.86 8.24
C ALA A 821 -6.34 -33.69 7.39
N ARG A 822 -5.61 -32.56 7.34
CA ARG A 822 -5.98 -31.41 6.49
C ARG A 822 -5.98 -31.75 5.01
N LEU A 823 -5.01 -32.52 4.53
CA LEU A 823 -5.02 -33.00 3.15
C LEU A 823 -6.26 -33.86 2.84
N ASN A 824 -6.67 -34.72 3.78
CA ASN A 824 -7.88 -35.52 3.61
C ASN A 824 -9.16 -34.67 3.61
N GLU A 825 -9.20 -33.57 4.37
CA GLU A 825 -10.27 -32.57 4.29
C GLU A 825 -10.29 -31.91 2.89
N CYS A 826 -9.14 -31.48 2.37
CA CYS A 826 -9.05 -30.94 1.01
C CYS A 826 -9.58 -31.92 -0.04
N ARG A 827 -9.21 -33.20 0.06
CA ARG A 827 -9.70 -34.27 -0.83
C ARG A 827 -11.19 -34.58 -0.68
N ALA A 828 -11.76 -34.35 0.49
CA ALA A 828 -13.19 -34.54 0.71
C ALA A 828 -14.02 -33.38 0.12
N VAL A 829 -13.43 -32.18 0.05
CA VAL A 829 -14.05 -30.97 -0.52
C VAL A 829 -13.85 -30.91 -2.04
N GLY A 830 -12.67 -31.25 -2.55
CA GLY A 830 -12.42 -31.38 -3.98
C GLY A 830 -13.06 -32.64 -4.55
N ARG A 831 -13.66 -32.57 -5.75
CA ARG A 831 -14.15 -33.79 -6.43
C ARG A 831 -12.95 -34.71 -6.68
N ALA A 832 -12.97 -35.87 -6.01
CA ALA A 832 -11.96 -36.92 -6.10
C ALA A 832 -11.88 -37.57 -7.48
#